data_AF-A0A8H4TCG4-F1
#
_entry.id   AF-A0A8H4TCG4-F1
#
_cell.length_a   1.000
_cell.length_b   1.000
_cell.length_c   1.000
_cell.angle_alpha   90.00
_cell.angle_beta   90.00
_cell.angle_gamma   90.00
#
_symmetry.space_group_name_H-M   'P 1'
#
loop_
_entity.id
_entity.type
_entity.pdbx_description
1 polymer ?
#
loop_
_entity_poly.entity_id
_entity_poly.type
_entity_poly.pdbx_seq_one_letter_code
_entity_poly.pdbx_strand_id
1 'polypeptide(L)'
;MAYFLGNPSQSTIADLARDDVIDILKSRRKTGIKAKRIQLSPQTLIDQTWKRFSEPIFQKPLAVLPFKPAVFNQKPHCSNNLISLDYNRAAQDCRQAVQNVVQQCTRFNMRYRDEWDLDWDLKRGNGHCLNSLGEQTFDIDEQVPLGCKDEVPRAVKRVSEIFQQPTFLKRVSGDDVRQGDLGNCWFVAALTAIANTEDGIRKICVDYDTKVGVYGFVFYRDGAWIYTLVDDKLYLKSPCWDTPSMQRDLLQRHCSDIESAKESYSMIYQTGSRSLFFAHCKDQNETWVPLLEKAFAKVHGDYASLDTGWMGEGAEDLSGGVTTQVLTSDILDAQEYWDTRLSRVNRDFLFGVSAGVLEDGYGERDGITEGHAYVIMEVHTLMSGQRLLKLRNPWGRREGMWKGAWSDGSREWTKEAQEELGHRFGHDSTFWISYEDLLDRVTCFDQTRLFLDPRWRCCQRWMSMPVPWESRYQNAFLVHLTMDASPLVLVLSQLDKRYYNGLHGEYSFRLYFRLHDENGGRNDFALSHGSYLMSRSVSVELPDLPRGDYTISVKIAAERDPDAKSVEKTIIMECEERTNNEKLIQVGSAYDEAHSKVGAHMDHRGSLNHSPVESECRASCSTSTTFDDSGSESEDKDGAGGRQPRPWNAVCVVGIRIYSKDEHLQVQSLDTRQ
;
A
#
# COMPACT_ATOMS: atom_id res chain seq x y z
N MET A 1 -72.27 -10.97 31.11
CA MET A 1 -72.90 -11.32 32.40
C MET A 1 -72.12 -10.61 33.49
N ALA A 2 -72.62 -9.45 33.93
CA ALA A 2 -73.21 -9.23 35.26
C ALA A 2 -72.12 -8.95 36.33
N TYR A 3 -71.77 -7.69 36.61
CA TYR A 3 -72.43 -6.70 37.48
C TYR A 3 -72.25 -6.91 39.00
N PHE A 4 -71.95 -5.80 39.68
CA PHE A 4 -72.32 -5.32 41.03
C PHE A 4 -71.10 -4.85 41.86
N LEU A 5 -70.80 -3.54 41.96
CA LEU A 5 -71.46 -2.39 42.63
C LEU A 5 -70.98 -2.19 44.08
N GLY A 6 -70.65 -0.94 44.41
CA GLY A 6 -70.42 -0.48 45.78
C GLY A 6 -69.91 0.96 45.87
N ASN A 7 -70.79 1.94 45.63
CA ASN A 7 -70.70 3.33 46.14
C ASN A 7 -71.71 3.44 47.30
N PRO A 8 -71.53 4.30 48.33
CA PRO A 8 -72.03 5.68 48.22
C PRO A 8 -71.33 6.77 49.09
N SER A 9 -71.29 8.03 48.59
CA SER A 9 -71.97 9.24 49.10
C SER A 9 -71.21 10.17 50.08
N GLN A 10 -70.91 11.41 49.60
CA GLN A 10 -71.41 12.75 50.04
C GLN A 10 -70.80 13.29 51.36
N SER A 11 -70.35 14.54 51.53
CA SER A 11 -70.85 15.83 51.02
C SER A 11 -69.87 17.00 51.29
N THR A 12 -69.88 18.00 50.37
CA THR A 12 -69.72 19.47 50.51
C THR A 12 -68.56 20.13 51.29
N ILE A 13 -67.85 21.07 50.63
CA ILE A 13 -68.02 22.54 50.78
C ILE A 13 -67.36 23.26 49.58
N ALA A 14 -67.89 24.44 49.29
CA ALA A 14 -67.76 25.29 48.12
C ALA A 14 -66.39 25.96 47.87
N ASP A 15 -66.32 26.52 46.66
CA ASP A 15 -65.65 27.77 46.26
C ASP A 15 -64.34 27.73 45.47
N LEU A 16 -64.44 28.48 44.36
CA LEU A 16 -63.45 29.14 43.50
C LEU A 16 -63.10 28.52 42.15
N ALA A 17 -63.48 29.33 41.16
CA ALA A 17 -63.51 29.13 39.74
C ALA A 17 -62.12 29.08 39.09
N ARG A 18 -62.14 28.42 37.92
CA ARG A 18 -61.27 28.62 36.76
C ARG A 18 -60.85 30.09 36.61
N ASP A 19 -59.54 30.31 36.54
CA ASP A 19 -58.84 31.17 35.56
C ASP A 19 -57.41 31.39 36.07
N ASP A 20 -56.45 30.52 35.69
CA ASP A 20 -55.02 30.77 35.96
C ASP A 20 -54.10 29.76 35.24
N VAL A 21 -54.12 29.70 33.90
CA VAL A 21 -52.98 29.11 33.12
C VAL A 21 -52.74 29.83 31.78
N ILE A 22 -53.68 30.64 31.27
CA ILE A 22 -53.51 31.35 29.98
C ILE A 22 -53.26 32.84 30.20
N ASP A 23 -52.31 33.22 31.06
CA ASP A 23 -51.79 34.61 31.07
C ASP A 23 -50.32 34.77 31.50
N ILE A 24 -49.64 33.69 31.92
CA ILE A 24 -48.18 33.71 32.16
C ILE A 24 -47.37 33.58 30.85
N LEU A 25 -48.00 33.14 29.75
CA LEU A 25 -47.37 33.08 28.43
C LEU A 25 -47.64 34.31 27.54
N LYS A 26 -48.34 35.34 28.05
CA LYS A 26 -48.64 36.58 27.29
C LYS A 26 -48.00 37.86 27.86
N SER A 27 -47.31 37.82 29.00
CA SER A 27 -46.66 39.00 29.58
C SER A 27 -45.13 39.11 29.36
N ARG A 28 -44.49 38.15 28.66
CA ARG A 28 -43.07 38.27 28.22
C ARG A 28 -42.90 38.69 26.75
N ARG A 29 -43.92 39.30 26.15
CA ARG A 29 -43.80 40.12 24.92
C ARG A 29 -43.92 41.60 25.28
N LYS A 30 -42.91 42.17 25.93
CA LYS A 30 -42.63 43.63 25.96
C LYS A 30 -41.34 43.94 26.74
N THR A 31 -40.23 43.35 26.32
CA THR A 31 -38.93 44.02 26.38
C THR A 31 -38.29 43.85 25.02
N GLY A 32 -38.47 44.85 24.17
CA GLY A 32 -37.77 44.96 22.90
C GLY A 32 -36.30 45.28 23.14
N ILE A 33 -35.54 44.31 23.64
CA ILE A 33 -34.11 44.25 23.39
C ILE A 33 -33.98 43.18 22.33
N LYS A 34 -33.96 43.60 21.05
CA LYS A 34 -33.37 42.77 20.01
C LYS A 34 -32.00 42.38 20.56
N ALA A 35 -31.74 41.10 20.83
CA ALA A 35 -30.39 40.66 21.08
C ALA A 35 -29.59 41.16 19.88
N LYS A 36 -28.81 42.23 20.07
CA LYS A 36 -27.84 42.65 19.07
C LYS A 36 -27.01 41.39 18.87
N ARG A 37 -27.09 40.77 17.69
CA ARG A 37 -26.07 39.82 17.26
C ARG A 37 -24.77 40.58 17.52
N ILE A 38 -24.06 40.18 18.57
CA ILE A 38 -22.77 40.78 18.87
C ILE A 38 -21.95 40.35 17.68
N GLN A 39 -21.78 41.26 16.73
CA GLN A 39 -20.96 41.05 15.57
C GLN A 39 -19.55 40.97 16.16
N LEU A 40 -19.08 39.74 16.38
CA LEU A 40 -17.74 39.50 16.86
C LEU A 40 -16.79 40.25 15.92
N SER A 41 -15.76 40.87 16.48
CA SER A 41 -14.73 41.44 15.62
C SER A 41 -14.15 40.32 14.75
N PRO A 42 -13.75 40.60 13.49
CA PRO A 42 -13.11 39.59 12.65
C PRO A 42 -11.96 38.87 13.36
N GLN A 43 -11.17 39.60 14.18
CA GLN A 43 -10.09 39.01 14.97
C GLN A 43 -10.61 38.03 16.04
N THR A 44 -11.67 38.38 16.77
CA THR A 44 -12.27 37.47 17.78
C THR A 44 -12.79 36.18 17.13
N LEU A 45 -13.37 36.27 15.92
CA LEU A 45 -13.80 35.10 15.18
C LEU A 45 -12.61 34.23 14.76
N ILE A 46 -11.53 34.85 14.25
CA ILE A 46 -10.28 34.18 13.91
C ILE A 46 -9.67 33.49 15.14
N ASP A 47 -9.58 34.18 16.27
CA ASP A 47 -9.00 33.64 17.51
C ASP A 47 -9.82 32.44 18.04
N GLN A 48 -11.16 32.52 17.99
CA GLN A 48 -12.03 31.40 18.35
C GLN A 48 -11.84 30.20 17.40
N THR A 49 -11.67 30.48 16.11
CA THR A 49 -11.41 29.46 15.08
C THR A 49 -10.08 28.76 15.36
N TRP A 50 -9.00 29.53 15.60
CA TRP A 50 -7.68 29.00 15.93
C TRP A 50 -7.66 28.21 17.23
N LYS A 51 -8.37 28.70 18.25
CA LYS A 51 -8.43 28.03 19.55
C LYS A 51 -8.97 26.61 19.40
N ARG A 52 -10.07 26.43 18.68
CA ARG A 52 -10.68 25.12 18.45
C ARG A 52 -9.85 24.25 17.50
N PHE A 53 -9.33 24.86 16.44
CA PHE A 53 -8.49 24.16 15.46
C PHE A 53 -7.21 23.62 16.11
N SER A 54 -6.62 24.34 17.06
CA SER A 54 -5.37 23.97 17.72
C SER A 54 -5.55 23.17 19.02
N GLU A 55 -6.75 22.67 19.31
CA GLU A 55 -6.99 21.85 20.50
C GLU A 55 -6.13 20.57 20.45
N PRO A 56 -5.24 20.32 21.43
CA PRO A 56 -4.29 19.22 21.38
C PRO A 56 -4.96 17.90 21.75
N ILE A 57 -5.69 17.31 20.80
CA ILE A 57 -6.27 15.97 20.92
C ILE A 57 -5.53 15.05 19.93
N PHE A 58 -4.25 14.78 20.21
CA PHE A 58 -3.44 13.88 19.38
C PHE A 58 -3.66 12.44 19.84
N GLN A 59 -4.70 11.79 19.33
CA GLN A 59 -4.93 10.38 19.53
C GLN A 59 -5.18 9.73 18.17
N LYS A 60 -4.33 8.77 17.81
CA LYS A 60 -4.58 7.86 16.70
C LYS A 60 -5.12 6.56 17.28
N PRO A 61 -6.19 5.98 16.72
CA PRO A 61 -6.58 4.63 17.07
C PRO A 61 -5.40 3.70 16.76
N LEU A 62 -4.89 2.99 17.77
CA LEU A 62 -3.86 1.96 17.58
C LEU A 62 -4.48 0.57 17.39
N ALA A 63 -5.78 0.46 17.68
CA ALA A 63 -6.59 -0.73 17.45
C ALA A 63 -7.99 -0.28 17.02
N VAL A 64 -8.56 -0.96 16.02
CA VAL A 64 -9.92 -0.72 15.52
C VAL A 64 -10.85 -1.91 15.77
N LEU A 65 -10.31 -3.10 16.01
CA LEU A 65 -11.12 -4.27 16.35
C LEU A 65 -11.29 -4.40 17.87
N PRO A 66 -12.46 -4.86 18.35
CA PRO A 66 -12.75 -4.98 19.79
C PRO A 66 -12.08 -6.19 20.45
N PHE A 67 -11.46 -7.08 19.67
CA PHE A 67 -10.80 -8.29 20.16
C PHE A 67 -9.29 -8.09 20.12
N LYS A 68 -8.58 -8.67 21.10
CA LYS A 68 -7.11 -8.60 21.08
C LYS A 68 -6.60 -9.21 19.77
N PRO A 69 -5.76 -8.51 18.99
CA PRO A 69 -5.09 -9.14 17.87
C PRO A 69 -4.37 -10.39 18.39
N ALA A 70 -4.39 -11.47 17.61
CA ALA A 70 -3.58 -12.64 17.91
C ALA A 70 -2.16 -12.15 18.22
N VAL A 71 -1.57 -12.59 19.33
CA VAL A 71 -0.29 -12.06 19.83
C VAL A 71 0.77 -12.23 18.73
N PHE A 72 1.08 -11.15 18.02
CA PHE A 72 2.12 -11.16 17.00
C PHE A 72 3.46 -11.02 17.71
N ASN A 73 4.26 -12.08 17.67
CA ASN A 73 5.62 -12.16 18.21
C ASN A 73 6.63 -11.33 17.38
N GLN A 74 6.31 -10.09 17.04
CA GLN A 74 7.30 -9.17 16.48
C GLN A 74 7.88 -8.33 17.61
N LYS A 75 9.20 -8.45 17.82
CA LYS A 75 9.90 -7.48 18.66
C LYS A 75 9.80 -6.13 17.94
N PRO A 76 9.21 -5.08 18.54
CA PRO A 76 9.03 -3.75 17.90
C PRO A 76 10.36 -3.06 17.55
N HIS A 77 11.46 -3.60 18.06
CA HIS A 77 12.81 -3.14 17.89
C HIS A 77 13.62 -4.29 17.33
N CYS A 78 14.06 -4.16 16.08
CA CYS A 78 15.08 -5.06 15.59
C CYS A 78 16.43 -4.55 16.11
N SER A 79 17.12 -5.41 16.87
CA SER A 79 18.55 -5.24 17.14
C SER A 79 19.31 -5.16 15.83
N ASN A 80 20.50 -4.57 15.83
CA ASN A 80 21.37 -4.45 14.66
C ASN A 80 21.76 -5.83 14.09
N ASN A 81 20.87 -6.41 13.29
CA ASN A 81 20.93 -7.80 12.82
C ASN A 81 21.36 -7.84 11.35
N LEU A 82 21.98 -8.94 10.95
CA LEU A 82 22.25 -9.20 9.53
C LEU A 82 20.92 -9.29 8.77
N ILE A 83 20.82 -8.59 7.64
CA ILE A 83 19.60 -8.60 6.81
C ILE A 83 19.27 -10.03 6.35
N SER A 84 20.31 -10.80 6.01
CA SER A 84 20.19 -12.20 5.61
C SER A 84 19.57 -13.08 6.70
N LEU A 85 19.81 -12.78 7.98
CA LEU A 85 19.28 -13.57 9.08
C LEU A 85 17.75 -13.47 9.18
N ASP A 86 17.21 -12.26 9.07
CA ASP A 86 15.77 -12.03 9.17
C ASP A 86 15.02 -12.60 7.95
N TYR A 87 15.59 -12.46 6.75
CA TYR A 87 15.08 -13.12 5.55
C TYR A 87 15.08 -14.65 5.70
N ASN A 88 16.20 -15.24 6.14
CA ASN A 88 16.32 -16.70 6.28
C ASN A 88 15.31 -17.28 7.27
N ARG A 89 15.00 -16.54 8.35
CA ARG A 89 13.95 -16.92 9.31
C ARG A 89 12.58 -16.99 8.63
N ALA A 90 12.16 -15.92 7.96
CA ALA A 90 10.87 -15.88 7.26
C ALA A 90 10.76 -16.96 6.16
N ALA A 91 11.84 -17.18 5.40
CA ALA A 91 11.91 -18.22 4.38
C ALA A 91 11.84 -19.64 4.97
N GLN A 92 12.41 -19.87 6.15
CA GLN A 92 12.31 -21.15 6.85
C GLN A 92 10.89 -21.39 7.38
N ASP A 93 10.27 -20.37 7.99
CA ASP A 93 8.90 -20.46 8.49
C ASP A 93 7.91 -20.75 7.35
N CYS A 94 8.10 -20.09 6.20
CA CYS A 94 7.31 -20.34 4.99
C CYS A 94 7.46 -21.78 4.48
N ARG A 95 8.70 -22.29 4.36
CA ARG A 95 8.98 -23.70 3.99
C ARG A 95 8.26 -24.68 4.92
N GLN A 96 8.34 -24.45 6.23
CA GLN A 96 7.66 -25.30 7.20
C GLN A 96 6.15 -25.26 7.03
N ALA A 97 5.58 -24.08 6.77
CA ALA A 97 4.15 -23.91 6.54
C ALA A 97 3.67 -24.64 5.27
N VAL A 98 4.41 -24.54 4.17
CA VAL A 98 4.13 -25.29 2.92
C VAL A 98 4.16 -26.78 3.18
N GLN A 99 5.20 -27.29 3.84
CA GLN A 99 5.33 -28.72 4.14
C GLN A 99 4.18 -29.25 5.02
N ASN A 100 3.75 -28.46 6.01
CA ASN A 100 2.60 -28.81 6.85
C ASN A 100 1.31 -28.92 6.03
N VAL A 101 1.07 -27.97 5.12
CA VAL A 101 -0.08 -28.01 4.21
C VAL A 101 0.00 -29.23 3.29
N VAL A 102 1.16 -29.50 2.68
CA VAL A 102 1.36 -30.67 1.82
C VAL A 102 1.05 -31.97 2.56
N GLN A 103 1.52 -32.13 3.79
CA GLN A 103 1.23 -33.31 4.62
C GLN A 103 -0.26 -33.46 4.92
N GLN A 104 -0.94 -32.37 5.30
CA GLN A 104 -2.38 -32.39 5.58
C GLN A 104 -3.20 -32.72 4.34
N CYS A 105 -2.94 -32.02 3.23
CA CYS A 105 -3.61 -32.23 1.95
C CYS A 105 -3.41 -33.65 1.42
N THR A 106 -2.19 -34.19 1.51
CA THR A 106 -1.89 -35.57 1.12
C THR A 106 -2.63 -36.58 1.98
N ARG A 107 -2.73 -36.35 3.30
CA ARG A 107 -3.47 -37.23 4.23
C ARG A 107 -4.95 -37.34 3.87
N PHE A 108 -5.57 -36.24 3.45
CA PHE A 108 -7.00 -36.22 3.10
C PHE A 108 -7.27 -36.41 1.60
N ASN A 109 -6.23 -36.60 0.78
CA ASN A 109 -6.32 -36.64 -0.68
C ASN A 109 -7.07 -35.40 -1.25
N MET A 110 -6.71 -34.22 -0.75
CA MET A 110 -7.29 -32.94 -1.14
C MET A 110 -6.21 -32.01 -1.69
N ARG A 111 -6.60 -31.09 -2.56
CA ARG A 111 -5.77 -29.94 -2.92
C ARG A 111 -5.88 -28.85 -1.88
N TYR A 112 -4.85 -28.01 -1.77
CA TYR A 112 -4.89 -26.85 -0.90
C TYR A 112 -6.00 -25.89 -1.34
N ARG A 113 -6.68 -25.33 -0.35
CA ARG A 113 -7.71 -24.31 -0.49
C ARG A 113 -7.35 -23.23 0.51
N ASP A 114 -7.02 -22.06 -0.02
CA ASP A 114 -6.71 -20.90 0.79
C ASP A 114 -7.97 -20.38 1.50
N GLU A 115 -7.82 -19.78 2.67
CA GLU A 115 -8.88 -19.04 3.34
C GLU A 115 -9.26 -17.78 2.52
N TRP A 116 -8.29 -17.21 1.79
CA TRP A 116 -8.51 -16.15 0.81
C TRP A 116 -9.04 -16.73 -0.52
N ASP A 117 -10.28 -17.21 -0.47
CA ASP A 117 -10.87 -18.06 -1.51
C ASP A 117 -11.56 -17.29 -2.63
N LEU A 118 -10.80 -17.00 -3.67
CA LEU A 118 -11.25 -16.27 -4.87
C LEU A 118 -12.56 -16.82 -5.49
N ASP A 119 -12.74 -18.15 -5.49
CA ASP A 119 -13.87 -18.80 -6.18
C ASP A 119 -15.19 -18.58 -5.43
N TRP A 120 -15.18 -18.80 -4.11
CA TRP A 120 -16.37 -18.55 -3.29
C TRP A 120 -16.67 -17.07 -3.16
N ASP A 121 -15.63 -16.23 -3.05
CA ASP A 121 -15.75 -14.78 -2.95
C ASP A 121 -16.46 -14.20 -4.19
N LEU A 122 -16.04 -14.63 -5.39
CA LEU A 122 -16.68 -14.19 -6.64
C LEU A 122 -18.10 -14.77 -6.79
N LYS A 123 -18.31 -16.07 -6.55
CA LYS A 123 -19.62 -16.72 -6.73
C LYS A 123 -20.70 -16.21 -5.78
N ARG A 124 -20.32 -15.69 -4.62
CA ARG A 124 -21.26 -15.12 -3.64
C ARG A 124 -21.57 -13.65 -3.89
N GLY A 125 -20.88 -12.98 -4.82
CA GLY A 125 -21.01 -11.54 -5.00
C GLY A 125 -20.41 -10.75 -3.83
N ASN A 126 -19.40 -11.29 -3.14
CA ASN A 126 -18.77 -10.59 -2.01
C ASN A 126 -17.69 -9.59 -2.48
N GLY A 127 -16.79 -10.05 -3.36
CA GLY A 127 -15.72 -9.22 -3.92
C GLY A 127 -14.63 -8.81 -2.94
N HIS A 128 -14.50 -9.46 -1.78
CA HIS A 128 -13.52 -9.07 -0.76
C HIS A 128 -12.07 -9.26 -1.21
N CYS A 129 -11.82 -10.19 -2.15
CA CYS A 129 -10.49 -10.38 -2.74
C CYS A 129 -10.17 -9.36 -3.83
N LEU A 130 -11.20 -8.72 -4.40
CA LEU A 130 -11.08 -7.76 -5.49
C LEU A 130 -11.08 -6.32 -5.00
N ASN A 131 -11.94 -5.97 -4.05
CA ASN A 131 -12.25 -4.61 -3.64
C ASN A 131 -11.75 -4.28 -2.24
N SER A 132 -11.39 -3.01 -2.02
CA SER A 132 -11.00 -2.44 -0.72
C SER A 132 -12.20 -2.14 0.18
N LEU A 133 -11.97 -1.83 1.46
CA LEU A 133 -13.06 -1.48 2.38
C LEU A 133 -13.66 -0.12 2.00
N GLY A 134 -14.96 -0.09 1.72
CA GLY A 134 -15.70 1.13 1.40
C GLY A 134 -15.54 1.65 -0.04
N GLU A 135 -14.82 0.92 -0.91
CA GLU A 135 -14.59 1.31 -2.31
C GLU A 135 -14.78 0.10 -3.23
N GLN A 136 -15.49 0.29 -4.35
CA GLN A 136 -15.76 -0.76 -5.34
C GLN A 136 -15.09 -0.42 -6.66
N THR A 137 -13.84 -0.86 -6.82
CA THR A 137 -13.10 -0.76 -8.10
C THR A 137 -13.64 -1.74 -9.14
N PHE A 138 -14.04 -2.93 -8.68
CA PHE A 138 -14.62 -4.00 -9.49
C PHE A 138 -16.09 -4.19 -9.12
N ASP A 139 -16.99 -3.80 -10.02
CA ASP A 139 -18.42 -4.03 -9.86
C ASP A 139 -18.78 -5.47 -10.25
N ILE A 140 -18.99 -6.30 -9.23
CA ILE A 140 -19.35 -7.71 -9.38
C ILE A 140 -20.87 -7.95 -9.43
N ASP A 141 -21.68 -6.94 -9.09
CA ASP A 141 -23.13 -7.04 -8.95
C ASP A 141 -23.88 -6.64 -10.23
N GLU A 142 -23.28 -5.78 -11.05
CA GLU A 142 -23.88 -5.41 -12.33
C GLU A 142 -23.86 -6.58 -13.34
N GLN A 143 -25.05 -6.92 -13.84
CA GLN A 143 -25.19 -7.62 -15.12
C GLN A 143 -24.69 -6.69 -16.22
N VAL A 144 -23.37 -6.64 -16.39
CA VAL A 144 -22.73 -5.76 -17.38
C VAL A 144 -23.34 -6.05 -18.75
N PRO A 145 -23.88 -5.03 -19.44
CA PRO A 145 -24.52 -5.21 -20.73
C PRO A 145 -23.60 -5.93 -21.73
N LEU A 146 -24.21 -6.78 -22.55
CA LEU A 146 -23.56 -7.49 -23.67
C LEU A 146 -22.74 -6.51 -24.53
N GLY A 147 -21.40 -6.55 -24.38
CA GLY A 147 -20.47 -5.76 -25.20
C GLY A 147 -19.57 -4.76 -24.45
N CYS A 148 -19.68 -4.64 -23.11
CA CYS A 148 -18.71 -3.82 -22.36
C CYS A 148 -17.33 -4.52 -22.27
N LYS A 149 -16.27 -3.72 -22.08
CA LYS A 149 -14.89 -4.21 -21.91
C LYS A 149 -14.81 -5.18 -20.71
N ASP A 150 -13.80 -6.06 -20.72
CA ASP A 150 -13.45 -6.97 -19.62
C ASP A 150 -12.97 -6.15 -18.40
N GLU A 151 -13.87 -5.43 -17.74
CA GLU A 151 -13.54 -4.54 -16.61
C GLU A 151 -13.53 -5.28 -15.27
N VAL A 152 -14.08 -6.49 -15.22
CA VAL A 152 -14.21 -7.29 -13.99
C VAL A 152 -13.96 -8.78 -14.29
N PRO A 153 -13.24 -9.53 -13.42
CA PRO A 153 -13.09 -10.97 -13.54
C PRO A 153 -14.43 -11.73 -13.60
N ARG A 154 -14.52 -12.75 -14.45
CA ARG A 154 -15.79 -13.46 -14.71
C ARG A 154 -15.83 -14.91 -14.26
N ALA A 155 -14.68 -15.50 -13.99
CA ALA A 155 -14.59 -16.86 -13.49
C ALA A 155 -13.31 -17.06 -12.68
N VAL A 156 -13.29 -18.12 -11.88
CA VAL A 156 -12.11 -18.60 -11.17
C VAL A 156 -11.93 -20.07 -11.47
N LYS A 157 -10.70 -20.48 -11.80
CA LYS A 157 -10.33 -21.87 -12.03
C LYS A 157 -8.95 -22.18 -11.47
N ARG A 158 -8.65 -23.45 -11.20
CA ARG A 158 -7.31 -23.89 -10.83
C ARG A 158 -6.38 -23.89 -12.03
N VAL A 159 -5.07 -23.78 -11.76
CA VAL A 159 -4.01 -23.93 -12.77
C VAL A 159 -4.20 -25.18 -13.63
N SER A 160 -4.55 -26.33 -13.05
CA SER A 160 -4.74 -27.56 -13.83
C SER A 160 -5.95 -27.56 -14.78
N GLU A 161 -6.88 -26.61 -14.61
CA GLU A 161 -8.07 -26.47 -15.46
C GLU A 161 -7.89 -25.39 -16.53
N ILE A 162 -6.93 -24.47 -16.32
CA ILE A 162 -6.61 -23.36 -17.24
C ILE A 162 -5.49 -23.78 -18.20
N PHE A 163 -4.53 -24.58 -17.74
CA PHE A 163 -3.30 -24.87 -18.47
C PHE A 163 -3.23 -26.33 -18.88
N GLN A 164 -2.81 -26.58 -20.13
CA GLN A 164 -2.68 -27.95 -20.66
C GLN A 164 -1.47 -28.67 -20.07
N GLN A 165 -0.33 -27.99 -19.96
CA GLN A 165 0.91 -28.53 -19.42
C GLN A 165 1.57 -27.52 -18.47
N PRO A 166 0.93 -27.20 -17.33
CA PRO A 166 1.39 -26.13 -16.46
C PRO A 166 2.82 -26.38 -15.97
N THR A 167 3.62 -25.32 -16.03
CA THR A 167 4.97 -25.24 -15.49
C THR A 167 5.05 -24.08 -14.51
N PHE A 168 5.95 -24.20 -13.54
CA PHE A 168 6.16 -23.20 -12.51
C PHE A 168 7.66 -23.03 -12.25
N LEU A 169 8.15 -21.82 -12.45
CA LEU A 169 9.56 -21.42 -12.32
C LEU A 169 10.51 -22.25 -13.20
N LYS A 170 10.02 -22.76 -14.34
CA LYS A 170 10.84 -23.54 -15.28
C LYS A 170 11.84 -22.62 -15.98
N ARG A 171 11.34 -21.48 -16.49
CA ARG A 171 12.18 -20.39 -17.00
C ARG A 171 11.70 -19.09 -16.35
N VAL A 172 12.58 -18.46 -15.58
CA VAL A 172 12.33 -17.13 -15.02
C VAL A 172 13.06 -16.13 -15.89
N SER A 173 12.31 -15.18 -16.43
CA SER A 173 12.85 -14.04 -17.16
C SER A 173 11.93 -12.86 -16.95
N GLY A 174 12.49 -11.65 -16.79
CA GLY A 174 11.70 -10.42 -16.86
C GLY A 174 10.95 -10.33 -18.19
N ASP A 175 11.44 -11.00 -19.24
CA ASP A 175 10.78 -11.02 -20.54
C ASP A 175 9.43 -11.75 -20.58
N ASP A 176 9.18 -12.64 -19.62
CA ASP A 176 7.94 -13.41 -19.54
C ASP A 176 6.81 -12.62 -18.91
N VAL A 177 7.09 -11.52 -18.21
CA VAL A 177 6.07 -10.77 -17.47
C VAL A 177 5.16 -9.97 -18.43
N ARG A 178 3.84 -10.12 -18.27
CA ARG A 178 2.80 -9.37 -19.01
C ARG A 178 1.78 -8.80 -18.03
N GLN A 179 1.54 -7.50 -18.09
CA GLN A 179 0.45 -6.87 -17.35
C GLN A 179 -0.92 -7.36 -17.85
N GLY A 180 -1.86 -7.54 -16.91
CA GLY A 180 -3.26 -7.84 -17.20
C GLY A 180 -4.11 -6.58 -17.36
N ASP A 181 -5.38 -6.67 -16.96
CA ASP A 181 -6.36 -5.58 -17.09
C ASP A 181 -6.43 -4.66 -15.86
N LEU A 182 -5.45 -4.74 -14.95
CA LEU A 182 -5.32 -3.88 -13.77
C LEU A 182 -4.23 -2.81 -13.98
N GLY A 183 -4.41 -1.60 -13.46
CA GLY A 183 -3.45 -0.48 -13.54
C GLY A 183 -2.23 -0.61 -12.61
N ASN A 184 -1.71 -1.83 -12.42
CA ASN A 184 -0.60 -2.14 -11.51
C ASN A 184 0.78 -2.17 -12.19
N CYS A 185 0.99 -1.34 -13.21
CA CYS A 185 2.22 -1.33 -14.00
C CYS A 185 3.50 -1.19 -13.15
N TRP A 186 3.41 -0.46 -12.03
CA TRP A 186 4.47 -0.31 -11.04
C TRP A 186 4.95 -1.63 -10.45
N PHE A 187 4.02 -2.50 -10.07
CA PHE A 187 4.31 -3.83 -9.53
C PHE A 187 4.88 -4.74 -10.62
N VAL A 188 4.26 -4.75 -11.81
CA VAL A 188 4.70 -5.58 -12.94
C VAL A 188 6.11 -5.16 -13.41
N ALA A 189 6.42 -3.86 -13.36
CA ALA A 189 7.75 -3.31 -13.61
C ALA A 189 8.76 -3.76 -12.55
N ALA A 190 8.41 -3.65 -11.26
CA ALA A 190 9.26 -4.12 -10.16
C ALA A 190 9.55 -5.63 -10.27
N LEU A 191 8.53 -6.42 -10.56
CA LEU A 191 8.63 -7.86 -10.77
C LEU A 191 9.54 -8.20 -11.96
N THR A 192 9.39 -7.46 -13.05
CA THR A 192 10.25 -7.58 -14.25
C THR A 192 11.72 -7.29 -13.90
N ALA A 193 12.00 -6.23 -13.14
CA ALA A 193 13.36 -5.88 -12.73
C ALA A 193 13.98 -6.97 -11.85
N ILE A 194 13.25 -7.49 -10.86
CA ILE A 194 13.75 -8.54 -9.98
C ILE A 194 13.95 -9.85 -10.73
N ALA A 195 13.10 -10.16 -11.71
CA ALA A 195 13.28 -11.33 -12.57
C ALA A 195 14.55 -11.29 -13.43
N ASN A 196 15.19 -10.13 -13.59
CA ASN A 196 16.51 -10.01 -14.23
C ASN A 196 17.69 -10.19 -13.26
N THR A 197 17.43 -10.20 -11.95
CA THR A 197 18.48 -10.47 -10.95
C THR A 197 18.68 -11.97 -10.78
N GLU A 198 19.90 -12.35 -10.47
CA GLU A 198 20.24 -13.76 -10.19
C GLU A 198 19.43 -14.27 -8.99
N ASP A 199 18.65 -15.33 -9.22
CA ASP A 199 17.75 -15.96 -8.25
C ASP A 199 16.70 -15.04 -7.60
N GLY A 200 16.44 -13.85 -8.15
CA GLY A 200 15.51 -12.86 -7.57
C GLY A 200 14.12 -13.44 -7.27
N ILE A 201 13.45 -14.01 -8.28
CA ILE A 201 12.13 -14.64 -8.11
C ILE A 201 12.20 -15.88 -7.22
N ARG A 202 13.31 -16.64 -7.24
CA ARG A 202 13.49 -17.83 -6.41
C ARG A 202 13.67 -17.49 -4.92
N LYS A 203 14.15 -16.28 -4.61
CA LYS A 203 14.18 -15.76 -3.23
C LYS A 203 12.79 -15.35 -2.75
N ILE A 204 11.89 -14.96 -3.65
CA ILE A 204 10.51 -14.60 -3.29
C ILE A 204 9.68 -15.88 -3.12
N CYS A 205 9.71 -16.80 -4.09
CA CYS A 205 9.02 -18.09 -3.98
C CYS A 205 9.94 -19.17 -3.39
N VAL A 206 9.76 -19.44 -2.09
CA VAL A 206 10.72 -20.23 -1.31
C VAL A 206 10.40 -21.73 -1.24
N ASP A 207 9.13 -22.11 -1.41
CA ASP A 207 8.68 -23.51 -1.44
C ASP A 207 7.32 -23.65 -2.11
N TYR A 208 7.03 -24.80 -2.70
CA TYR A 208 5.76 -25.08 -3.37
C TYR A 208 5.56 -26.56 -3.67
N ASP A 209 4.30 -26.97 -3.83
CA ASP A 209 3.91 -28.27 -4.39
C ASP A 209 2.79 -28.06 -5.41
N THR A 210 3.10 -28.29 -6.68
CA THR A 210 2.17 -28.06 -7.81
C THR A 210 1.05 -29.10 -7.88
N LYS A 211 1.22 -30.28 -7.26
CA LYS A 211 0.19 -31.33 -7.25
C LYS A 211 -0.86 -31.06 -6.17
N VAL A 212 -0.42 -30.61 -5.00
CA VAL A 212 -1.28 -30.12 -3.93
C VAL A 212 -1.87 -28.76 -4.29
N GLY A 213 -1.14 -27.95 -5.05
CA GLY A 213 -1.54 -26.60 -5.46
C GLY A 213 -1.32 -25.58 -4.35
N VAL A 214 -0.20 -25.67 -3.63
CA VAL A 214 0.22 -24.70 -2.58
C VAL A 214 1.55 -24.05 -2.97
N TYR A 215 1.62 -22.74 -2.79
CA TYR A 215 2.80 -21.94 -3.12
C TYR A 215 3.11 -20.97 -1.98
N GLY A 216 4.35 -20.98 -1.51
CA GLY A 216 4.84 -20.12 -0.43
C GLY A 216 5.71 -18.99 -0.95
N PHE A 217 5.33 -17.76 -0.58
CA PHE A 217 6.02 -16.54 -0.97
C PHE A 217 6.48 -15.74 0.25
N VAL A 218 7.57 -15.01 0.09
CA VAL A 218 8.15 -14.12 1.10
C VAL A 218 8.24 -12.70 0.55
N PHE A 219 7.71 -11.73 1.30
CA PHE A 219 7.68 -10.32 0.94
C PHE A 219 8.21 -9.47 2.10
N TYR A 220 8.61 -8.25 1.80
CA TYR A 220 9.08 -7.29 2.78
C TYR A 220 7.99 -6.24 3.03
N ARG A 221 7.59 -6.07 4.29
CA ARG A 221 6.54 -5.13 4.69
C ARG A 221 6.92 -4.37 5.94
N ASP A 222 6.89 -3.04 5.86
CA ASP A 222 7.12 -2.13 7.00
C ASP A 222 8.36 -2.52 7.83
N GLY A 223 9.47 -2.88 7.19
CA GLY A 223 10.71 -3.22 7.91
C GLY A 223 10.89 -4.70 8.27
N ALA A 224 9.97 -5.60 7.92
CA ALA A 224 10.04 -7.01 8.28
C ALA A 224 9.75 -7.93 7.09
N TRP A 225 10.43 -9.07 7.03
CA TRP A 225 10.11 -10.14 6.09
C TRP A 225 8.91 -10.94 6.62
N ILE A 226 7.88 -11.06 5.80
CA ILE A 226 6.66 -11.83 6.07
C ILE A 226 6.49 -12.91 5.00
N TYR A 227 5.75 -13.97 5.31
CA TYR A 227 5.40 -14.97 4.33
C TYR A 227 3.88 -15.07 4.14
N THR A 228 3.47 -15.54 2.96
CA THR A 228 2.09 -15.88 2.65
C THR A 228 2.04 -17.17 1.85
N LEU A 229 0.97 -17.95 2.04
CA LEU A 229 0.65 -19.12 1.23
C LEU A 229 -0.53 -18.78 0.34
N VAL A 230 -0.54 -19.28 -0.90
CA VAL A 230 -1.69 -19.19 -1.80
C VAL A 230 -1.99 -20.53 -2.45
N ASP A 231 -3.27 -20.75 -2.77
CA ASP A 231 -3.70 -21.84 -3.63
C ASP A 231 -3.56 -21.49 -5.13
N ASP A 232 -3.75 -22.49 -6.00
CA ASP A 232 -3.58 -22.39 -7.45
C ASP A 232 -4.81 -21.86 -8.22
N LYS A 233 -5.79 -21.24 -7.55
CA LYS A 233 -6.95 -20.63 -8.21
C LYS A 233 -6.61 -19.25 -8.78
N LEU A 234 -7.02 -18.97 -10.01
CA LEU A 234 -6.77 -17.70 -10.71
C LEU A 234 -8.03 -17.17 -11.39
N TYR A 235 -8.11 -15.85 -11.51
CA TYR A 235 -9.20 -15.13 -12.19
C TYR A 235 -9.06 -15.17 -13.71
N LEU A 236 -10.19 -15.38 -14.39
CA LEU A 236 -10.31 -15.41 -15.85
C LEU A 236 -11.13 -14.24 -16.37
N LYS A 237 -10.81 -13.79 -17.59
CA LYS A 237 -11.55 -12.74 -18.31
C LYS A 237 -12.95 -13.18 -18.68
N SER A 238 -13.05 -14.41 -19.20
CA SER A 238 -14.31 -14.95 -19.69
C SER A 238 -15.00 -15.83 -18.65
N PRO A 239 -16.35 -15.83 -18.62
CA PRO A 239 -17.11 -16.63 -17.67
C PRO A 239 -16.94 -18.15 -17.92
N CYS A 240 -17.46 -18.97 -17.00
CA CYS A 240 -17.56 -20.41 -17.23
C CYS A 240 -18.57 -20.72 -18.33
N TRP A 241 -18.37 -21.82 -19.05
CA TRP A 241 -19.30 -22.30 -20.08
C TRP A 241 -20.75 -22.38 -19.56
N ASP A 242 -20.95 -22.82 -18.32
CA ASP A 242 -22.28 -22.98 -17.73
C ASP A 242 -22.98 -21.65 -17.44
N THR A 243 -22.22 -20.55 -17.40
CA THR A 243 -22.74 -19.18 -17.26
C THR A 243 -23.22 -18.66 -18.62
N PRO A 244 -24.39 -18.01 -18.71
CA PRO A 244 -24.86 -17.40 -19.94
C PRO A 244 -23.85 -16.38 -20.50
N SER A 245 -23.51 -16.49 -21.78
CA SER A 245 -22.62 -15.54 -22.47
C SER A 245 -22.85 -15.55 -23.97
N MET A 246 -22.61 -14.40 -24.63
CA MET A 246 -22.74 -14.27 -26.09
C MET A 246 -21.80 -15.23 -26.83
N GLN A 247 -20.60 -15.42 -26.29
CA GLN A 247 -19.58 -16.31 -26.83
C GLN A 247 -20.08 -17.75 -26.85
N ARG A 248 -20.74 -18.21 -25.78
CA ARG A 248 -21.41 -19.52 -25.74
C ARG A 248 -22.53 -19.60 -26.77
N ASP A 249 -23.41 -18.61 -26.83
CA ASP A 249 -24.55 -18.61 -27.76
C ASP A 249 -24.10 -18.66 -29.22
N LEU A 250 -23.05 -17.92 -29.58
CA LEU A 250 -22.46 -17.93 -30.92
C LEU A 250 -21.89 -19.30 -31.27
N LEU A 251 -21.10 -19.90 -30.37
CA LEU A 251 -20.52 -21.22 -30.60
C LEU A 251 -21.60 -22.31 -30.72
N GLN A 252 -22.65 -22.25 -29.89
CA GLN A 252 -23.77 -23.19 -29.97
C GLN A 252 -24.54 -23.10 -31.31
N ARG A 253 -24.53 -21.94 -31.98
CA ARG A 253 -25.15 -21.75 -33.30
C ARG A 253 -24.28 -22.24 -34.46
N HIS A 254 -22.95 -22.28 -34.28
CA HIS A 254 -22.00 -22.58 -35.36
C HIS A 254 -21.36 -23.96 -35.28
N CYS A 255 -21.29 -24.58 -34.09
CA CYS A 255 -20.74 -25.91 -33.91
C CYS A 255 -21.75 -27.01 -34.24
N SER A 256 -21.25 -28.19 -34.62
CA SER A 256 -22.06 -29.37 -34.95
C SER A 256 -22.87 -29.90 -33.76
N ASP A 257 -22.31 -29.78 -32.56
CA ASP A 257 -22.85 -30.31 -31.32
C ASP A 257 -22.34 -29.50 -30.11
N ILE A 258 -22.96 -29.73 -28.95
CA ILE A 258 -22.70 -28.99 -27.70
C ILE A 258 -21.30 -29.26 -27.16
N GLU A 259 -20.78 -30.49 -27.29
CA GLU A 259 -19.48 -30.85 -26.73
C GLU A 259 -18.36 -30.19 -27.52
N SER A 260 -18.44 -30.23 -28.86
CA SER A 260 -17.55 -29.48 -29.74
C SER A 260 -17.58 -27.96 -29.48
N ALA A 261 -18.76 -27.41 -29.18
CA ALA A 261 -18.91 -26.00 -28.81
C ALA A 261 -18.23 -25.68 -27.48
N LYS A 262 -18.37 -26.56 -26.49
CA LYS A 262 -17.76 -26.44 -25.15
C LYS A 262 -16.25 -26.58 -25.20
N GLU A 263 -15.72 -27.53 -25.96
CA GLU A 263 -14.28 -27.71 -26.18
C GLU A 263 -13.69 -26.47 -26.85
N SER A 264 -14.34 -25.98 -27.92
CA SER A 264 -13.94 -24.75 -28.61
C SER A 264 -13.96 -23.55 -27.67
N TYR A 265 -15.01 -23.40 -26.85
CA TYR A 265 -15.11 -22.34 -25.86
C TYR A 265 -13.96 -22.39 -24.86
N SER A 266 -13.72 -23.56 -24.28
CA SER A 266 -12.66 -23.75 -23.28
C SER A 266 -11.30 -23.41 -23.88
N MET A 267 -11.02 -23.87 -25.10
CA MET A 267 -9.76 -23.63 -25.78
C MET A 267 -9.53 -22.15 -26.12
N ILE A 268 -10.58 -21.42 -26.49
CA ILE A 268 -10.48 -20.02 -26.91
C ILE A 268 -10.47 -19.06 -25.71
N TYR A 269 -11.33 -19.30 -24.73
CA TYR A 269 -11.67 -18.29 -23.70
C TYR A 269 -11.17 -18.65 -22.29
N GLN A 270 -10.85 -19.92 -22.02
CA GLN A 270 -10.52 -20.37 -20.66
C GLN A 270 -9.19 -21.13 -20.56
N THR A 271 -8.42 -21.22 -21.65
CA THR A 271 -7.16 -21.97 -21.70
C THR A 271 -5.96 -21.04 -21.94
N GLY A 272 -4.90 -21.25 -21.17
CA GLY A 272 -3.60 -20.59 -21.33
C GLY A 272 -3.51 -19.19 -20.73
N SER A 273 -2.30 -18.66 -20.67
CA SER A 273 -1.99 -17.41 -19.96
C SER A 273 -2.82 -16.21 -20.40
N ARG A 274 -3.20 -16.12 -21.68
CA ARG A 274 -4.01 -15.00 -22.21
C ARG A 274 -5.46 -14.99 -21.71
N SER A 275 -5.95 -16.10 -21.16
CA SER A 275 -7.30 -16.19 -20.59
C SER A 275 -7.42 -15.57 -19.20
N LEU A 276 -6.28 -15.32 -18.54
CA LEU A 276 -6.19 -14.71 -17.21
C LEU A 276 -6.55 -13.23 -17.26
N PHE A 277 -7.25 -12.77 -16.22
CA PHE A 277 -7.64 -11.35 -16.10
C PHE A 277 -6.47 -10.45 -15.69
N PHE A 278 -5.72 -10.89 -14.69
CA PHE A 278 -4.57 -10.14 -14.15
C PHE A 278 -3.26 -10.51 -14.87
N ALA A 279 -2.11 -10.14 -14.29
CA ALA A 279 -0.80 -10.37 -14.89
C ALA A 279 -0.55 -11.85 -15.19
N HIS A 280 0.13 -12.11 -16.28
CA HIS A 280 0.35 -13.46 -16.79
C HIS A 280 1.71 -13.62 -17.47
N CYS A 281 2.10 -14.85 -17.76
CA CYS A 281 3.34 -15.13 -18.47
C CYS A 281 3.13 -15.00 -20.00
N LYS A 282 4.18 -14.63 -20.72
CA LYS A 282 4.23 -14.70 -22.20
C LYS A 282 3.99 -16.14 -22.68
N ASP A 283 4.66 -17.10 -22.06
CA ASP A 283 4.43 -18.52 -22.29
C ASP A 283 3.02 -18.90 -21.84
N GLN A 284 2.29 -19.66 -22.68
CA GLN A 284 0.90 -20.04 -22.42
C GLN A 284 0.73 -21.11 -21.34
N ASN A 285 1.81 -21.70 -20.81
CA ASN A 285 1.78 -22.75 -19.79
C ASN A 285 2.64 -22.43 -18.55
N GLU A 286 3.32 -21.29 -18.50
CA GLU A 286 4.11 -20.88 -17.33
C GLU A 286 3.23 -20.07 -16.37
N THR A 287 3.34 -20.32 -15.06
CA THR A 287 2.35 -19.86 -14.07
C THR A 287 2.92 -19.01 -12.93
N TRP A 288 4.22 -18.67 -12.95
CA TRP A 288 4.85 -17.97 -11.83
C TRP A 288 4.38 -16.52 -11.66
N VAL A 289 4.16 -15.78 -12.75
CA VAL A 289 3.65 -14.39 -12.70
C VAL A 289 2.27 -14.29 -12.03
N PRO A 290 1.23 -15.01 -12.50
CA PRO A 290 -0.11 -14.84 -11.93
C PRO A 290 -0.20 -15.31 -10.47
N LEU A 291 0.54 -16.35 -10.09
CA LEU A 291 0.56 -16.83 -8.71
C LEU A 291 1.29 -15.87 -7.78
N LEU A 292 2.37 -15.23 -8.25
CA LEU A 292 3.10 -14.23 -7.47
C LEU A 292 2.28 -12.94 -7.31
N GLU A 293 1.63 -12.46 -8.37
CA GLU A 293 0.71 -11.32 -8.28
C GLU A 293 -0.45 -11.60 -7.32
N LYS A 294 -1.05 -12.80 -7.38
CA LYS A 294 -2.08 -13.21 -6.41
C LYS A 294 -1.55 -13.15 -4.97
N ALA A 295 -0.36 -13.68 -4.73
CA ALA A 295 0.26 -13.63 -3.42
C ALA A 295 0.50 -12.18 -2.99
N PHE A 296 0.99 -11.33 -3.89
CA PHE A 296 1.21 -9.90 -3.65
C PHE A 296 -0.10 -9.16 -3.32
N ALA A 297 -1.17 -9.38 -4.08
CA ALA A 297 -2.51 -8.86 -3.82
C ALA A 297 -3.03 -9.29 -2.45
N LYS A 298 -2.87 -10.58 -2.10
CA LYS A 298 -3.25 -11.10 -0.79
C LYS A 298 -2.53 -10.37 0.34
N VAL A 299 -1.21 -10.15 0.23
CA VAL A 299 -0.48 -9.45 1.31
C VAL A 299 -0.89 -7.99 1.40
N HIS A 300 -1.27 -7.37 0.27
CA HIS A 300 -1.80 -6.01 0.12
C HIS A 300 -3.29 -5.87 0.46
N GLY A 301 -3.99 -6.97 0.76
CA GLY A 301 -5.40 -6.98 1.17
C GLY A 301 -6.37 -7.34 0.05
N ASP A 302 -6.15 -6.85 -1.16
CA ASP A 302 -6.99 -7.12 -2.34
C ASP A 302 -6.29 -6.72 -3.65
N TYR A 303 -6.88 -7.11 -4.78
CA TYR A 303 -6.38 -6.71 -6.10
C TYR A 303 -6.52 -5.21 -6.36
N ALA A 304 -7.60 -4.55 -5.90
CA ALA A 304 -7.80 -3.11 -6.07
C ALA A 304 -6.69 -2.28 -5.41
N SER A 305 -6.15 -2.74 -4.28
CA SER A 305 -5.03 -2.09 -3.58
C SER A 305 -3.72 -2.09 -4.38
N LEU A 306 -3.62 -2.89 -5.44
CA LEU A 306 -2.50 -2.88 -6.38
C LEU A 306 -2.68 -1.88 -7.53
N ASP A 307 -3.87 -1.28 -7.68
CA ASP A 307 -4.11 -0.28 -8.71
C ASP A 307 -3.34 1.00 -8.39
N THR A 308 -2.57 1.49 -9.38
CA THR A 308 -1.67 2.65 -9.28
C THR A 308 -0.57 2.57 -8.21
N GLY A 309 0.62 3.06 -8.53
CA GLY A 309 1.74 3.06 -7.57
C GLY A 309 3.08 3.39 -8.19
N TRP A 310 4.13 3.26 -7.39
CA TRP A 310 5.51 3.57 -7.79
C TRP A 310 6.33 2.30 -7.87
N MET A 311 7.07 2.11 -8.96
CA MET A 311 7.87 0.89 -9.14
C MET A 311 8.84 0.69 -7.98
N GLY A 312 9.40 1.80 -7.49
CA GLY A 312 10.20 1.86 -6.28
C GLY A 312 9.61 1.15 -5.07
N GLU A 313 8.32 1.35 -4.79
CA GLU A 313 7.61 0.69 -3.67
C GLU A 313 7.53 -0.82 -3.90
N GLY A 314 7.20 -1.24 -5.12
CA GLY A 314 7.10 -2.66 -5.46
C GLY A 314 8.45 -3.34 -5.37
N ALA A 315 9.52 -2.65 -5.78
CA ALA A 315 10.88 -3.16 -5.67
C ALA A 315 11.32 -3.29 -4.21
N GLU A 316 10.95 -2.36 -3.33
CA GLU A 316 11.17 -2.49 -1.88
C GLU A 316 10.44 -3.70 -1.31
N ASP A 317 9.15 -3.86 -1.63
CA ASP A 317 8.31 -4.92 -1.06
C ASP A 317 8.71 -6.33 -1.54
N LEU A 318 9.29 -6.43 -2.73
CA LEU A 318 9.77 -7.69 -3.31
C LEU A 318 11.22 -8.03 -2.92
N SER A 319 12.05 -7.05 -2.54
CA SER A 319 13.51 -7.26 -2.33
C SER A 319 14.04 -6.87 -0.95
N GLY A 320 13.30 -6.10 -0.16
CA GLY A 320 13.81 -5.46 1.05
C GLY A 320 14.87 -4.38 0.80
N GLY A 321 15.03 -3.95 -0.46
CA GLY A 321 15.91 -2.85 -0.86
C GLY A 321 15.40 -1.49 -0.38
N VAL A 322 16.09 -0.43 -0.83
CA VAL A 322 15.73 0.96 -0.53
C VAL A 322 15.67 1.76 -1.81
N THR A 323 14.54 2.38 -2.08
CA THR A 323 14.36 3.24 -3.23
C THR A 323 14.70 4.68 -2.90
N THR A 324 15.34 5.35 -3.84
CA THR A 324 15.42 6.82 -3.91
C THR A 324 14.85 7.25 -5.26
N GLN A 325 14.03 8.30 -5.27
CA GLN A 325 13.59 8.92 -6.52
C GLN A 325 14.56 10.02 -6.92
N VAL A 326 15.03 9.96 -8.15
CA VAL A 326 15.95 10.95 -8.73
C VAL A 326 15.27 11.56 -9.95
N LEU A 327 14.98 12.85 -9.88
CA LEU A 327 14.52 13.59 -11.04
C LEU A 327 15.67 13.77 -12.01
N THR A 328 15.41 13.66 -13.31
CA THR A 328 16.47 13.81 -14.32
C THR A 328 17.12 15.20 -14.26
N SER A 329 16.35 16.23 -13.89
CA SER A 329 16.83 17.60 -13.67
C SER A 329 17.80 17.75 -12.49
N ASP A 330 17.76 16.82 -11.54
CA ASP A 330 18.54 16.88 -10.30
C ASP A 330 19.87 16.11 -10.44
N ILE A 331 20.11 15.46 -11.59
CA ILE A 331 21.37 14.78 -11.88
C ILE A 331 22.45 15.83 -12.16
N LEU A 332 23.39 15.97 -11.21
CA LEU A 332 24.48 16.94 -11.30
C LEU A 332 25.51 16.57 -12.38
N ASP A 333 25.94 15.31 -12.42
CA ASP A 333 26.91 14.79 -13.38
C ASP A 333 26.38 13.48 -13.99
N ALA A 334 25.99 13.54 -15.26
CA ALA A 334 25.47 12.41 -16.01
C ALA A 334 26.53 11.30 -16.22
N GLN A 335 27.81 11.66 -16.35
CA GLN A 335 28.87 10.67 -16.50
C GLN A 335 29.09 9.91 -15.18
N GLU A 336 29.20 10.63 -14.07
CA GLU A 336 29.34 10.00 -12.75
C GLU A 336 28.11 9.15 -12.39
N TYR A 337 26.90 9.63 -12.72
CA TYR A 337 25.67 8.86 -12.51
C TYR A 337 25.66 7.57 -13.34
N TRP A 338 26.09 7.62 -14.60
CA TRP A 338 26.27 6.42 -15.42
C TRP A 338 27.25 5.43 -14.77
N ASP A 339 28.45 5.90 -14.42
CA ASP A 339 29.54 5.05 -13.96
C ASP A 339 29.29 4.46 -12.57
N THR A 340 28.66 5.22 -11.66
CA THR A 340 28.48 4.79 -10.27
C THR A 340 27.13 4.13 -9.98
N ARG A 341 26.08 4.48 -10.74
CA ARG A 341 24.71 3.99 -10.54
C ARG A 341 24.25 3.08 -11.68
N LEU A 342 24.03 3.61 -12.88
CA LEU A 342 23.40 2.86 -13.98
C LEU A 342 24.21 1.64 -14.41
N SER A 343 25.54 1.73 -14.46
CA SER A 343 26.45 0.62 -14.79
C SER A 343 26.31 -0.60 -13.87
N ARG A 344 25.67 -0.43 -12.71
CA ARG A 344 25.46 -1.45 -11.69
C ARG A 344 24.03 -2.01 -11.65
N VAL A 345 23.25 -1.77 -12.71
CA VAL A 345 21.91 -2.35 -12.89
C VAL A 345 21.92 -3.87 -12.74
N ASN A 346 20.88 -4.42 -12.11
CA ASN A 346 20.69 -5.83 -11.75
C ASN A 346 21.77 -6.43 -10.82
N ARG A 347 22.71 -5.61 -10.32
CA ARG A 347 23.76 -6.01 -9.36
C ARG A 347 23.56 -5.29 -8.04
N ASP A 348 23.80 -3.98 -8.02
CA ASP A 348 23.66 -3.16 -6.81
C ASP A 348 22.35 -2.38 -6.82
N PHE A 349 21.77 -2.15 -8.01
CA PHE A 349 20.58 -1.34 -8.19
C PHE A 349 19.58 -1.97 -9.16
N LEU A 350 18.29 -1.72 -8.92
CA LEU A 350 17.21 -1.84 -9.90
C LEU A 350 16.78 -0.44 -10.32
N PHE A 351 16.35 -0.29 -11.56
CA PHE A 351 15.91 1.00 -12.08
C PHE A 351 14.54 0.90 -12.76
N GLY A 352 13.62 1.69 -12.23
CA GLY A 352 12.41 2.11 -12.92
C GLY A 352 12.58 3.50 -13.51
N VAL A 353 11.93 3.77 -14.63
CA VAL A 353 11.83 5.11 -15.20
C VAL A 353 10.41 5.42 -15.62
N SER A 354 10.04 6.69 -15.55
CA SER A 354 8.73 7.18 -15.96
C SER A 354 8.86 8.55 -16.62
N ALA A 355 7.97 8.84 -17.57
CA ALA A 355 7.88 10.11 -18.27
C ALA A 355 6.58 10.86 -17.92
N GLY A 356 6.61 12.19 -18.00
CA GLY A 356 5.42 13.05 -17.92
C GLY A 356 4.70 13.11 -16.57
N VAL A 357 5.26 12.50 -15.52
CA VAL A 357 4.58 12.36 -14.21
C VAL A 357 4.29 13.70 -13.54
N LEU A 358 5.11 14.72 -13.78
CA LEU A 358 4.95 16.07 -13.19
C LEU A 358 4.06 17.01 -14.04
N GLU A 359 3.63 16.58 -15.22
CA GLU A 359 2.92 17.41 -16.23
C GLU A 359 1.49 16.90 -16.49
N ASP A 360 0.88 16.21 -15.53
CA ASP A 360 -0.45 15.56 -15.62
C ASP A 360 -0.57 14.49 -16.75
N GLY A 361 0.58 14.04 -17.28
CA GLY A 361 0.84 12.67 -17.73
C GLY A 361 -0.06 12.05 -18.79
N TYR A 362 -0.61 12.83 -19.73
CA TYR A 362 -1.44 12.27 -20.81
C TYR A 362 -0.78 12.39 -22.18
N GLY A 363 -0.16 11.30 -22.67
CA GLY A 363 0.39 11.24 -24.01
C GLY A 363 1.51 10.23 -24.22
N GLU A 364 2.29 10.46 -25.29
CA GLU A 364 3.54 9.76 -25.56
C GLU A 364 4.66 10.74 -25.93
N ARG A 365 5.89 10.44 -25.52
CA ARG A 365 7.12 11.12 -25.93
C ARG A 365 7.92 10.23 -26.87
N ASP A 366 7.76 10.44 -28.18
CA ASP A 366 8.38 9.60 -29.22
C ASP A 366 8.16 8.10 -29.00
N GLY A 367 6.93 7.75 -28.60
CA GLY A 367 6.49 6.38 -28.32
C GLY A 367 6.62 5.92 -26.88
N ILE A 368 7.33 6.63 -25.99
CA ILE A 368 7.32 6.34 -24.55
C ILE A 368 6.04 6.91 -23.94
N THR A 369 5.17 6.04 -23.42
CA THR A 369 3.93 6.45 -22.75
C THR A 369 4.21 7.17 -21.43
N GLU A 370 3.53 8.30 -21.23
CA GLU A 370 3.58 9.07 -19.98
C GLU A 370 2.73 8.41 -18.88
N GLY A 371 3.06 8.69 -17.61
CA GLY A 371 2.33 8.13 -16.47
C GLY A 371 2.48 6.60 -16.31
N HIS A 372 3.47 6.00 -16.98
CA HIS A 372 3.69 4.55 -17.00
C HIS A 372 5.12 4.18 -16.62
N ALA A 373 5.28 3.04 -15.95
CA ALA A 373 6.57 2.55 -15.50
C ALA A 373 7.27 1.71 -16.59
N TYR A 374 8.52 2.06 -16.89
CA TYR A 374 9.44 1.29 -17.73
C TYR A 374 10.61 0.79 -16.88
N VAL A 375 11.19 -0.33 -17.29
CA VAL A 375 12.29 -0.97 -16.56
C VAL A 375 13.56 -0.88 -17.38
N ILE A 376 14.67 -0.46 -16.76
CA ILE A 376 16.00 -0.59 -17.38
C ILE A 376 16.47 -2.02 -17.15
N MET A 377 16.54 -2.79 -18.23
CA MET A 377 16.92 -4.20 -18.22
C MET A 377 18.43 -4.38 -18.30
N GLU A 378 19.10 -3.52 -19.05
CA GLU A 378 20.52 -3.64 -19.37
C GLU A 378 21.09 -2.27 -19.74
N VAL A 379 22.37 -2.08 -19.47
CA VAL A 379 23.14 -0.93 -19.95
C VAL A 379 24.41 -1.42 -20.63
N HIS A 380 24.78 -0.78 -21.74
CA HIS A 380 25.93 -1.17 -22.52
C HIS A 380 26.64 0.07 -23.08
N THR A 381 27.97 0.08 -23.03
CA THR A 381 28.80 1.07 -23.75
C THR A 381 29.41 0.35 -24.94
N LEU A 382 28.99 0.71 -26.15
CA LEU A 382 29.49 0.10 -27.39
C LEU A 382 30.99 0.36 -27.56
N MET A 383 31.66 -0.45 -28.38
CA MET A 383 33.04 -0.21 -28.81
C MET A 383 33.24 1.18 -29.46
N SER A 384 32.19 1.75 -30.04
CA SER A 384 32.19 3.12 -30.58
C SER A 384 32.24 4.22 -29.50
N GLY A 385 32.02 3.86 -28.24
CA GLY A 385 31.85 4.78 -27.11
C GLY A 385 30.40 5.18 -26.83
N GLN A 386 29.45 4.81 -27.70
CA GLN A 386 28.04 5.13 -27.50
C GLN A 386 27.45 4.37 -26.30
N ARG A 387 26.79 5.09 -25.39
CA ARG A 387 26.09 4.52 -24.24
C ARG A 387 24.63 4.26 -24.59
N LEU A 388 24.19 3.03 -24.40
CA LEU A 388 22.84 2.55 -24.73
C LEU A 388 22.22 1.84 -23.53
N LEU A 389 20.91 1.97 -23.38
CA LEU A 389 20.13 1.27 -22.38
C LEU A 389 19.04 0.44 -23.06
N LYS A 390 18.85 -0.78 -22.59
CA LYS A 390 17.73 -1.63 -22.99
C LYS A 390 16.60 -1.43 -21.99
N LEU A 391 15.51 -0.86 -22.45
CA LEU A 391 14.31 -0.67 -21.64
C LEU A 391 13.25 -1.71 -21.99
N ARG A 392 12.34 -1.92 -21.05
CA ARG A 392 11.19 -2.79 -21.22
C ARG A 392 9.90 -2.11 -20.79
N ASN A 393 8.87 -2.24 -21.61
CA ASN A 393 7.49 -1.92 -21.28
C ASN A 393 6.80 -3.15 -20.66
N PRO A 394 6.38 -3.12 -19.38
CA PRO A 394 5.73 -4.25 -18.71
C PRO A 394 4.39 -4.71 -19.31
N TRP A 395 3.73 -3.90 -20.14
CA TRP A 395 2.51 -4.33 -20.85
C TRP A 395 2.75 -5.53 -21.76
N GLY A 396 3.96 -5.66 -22.29
CA GLY A 396 4.30 -6.82 -23.09
C GLY A 396 3.72 -6.87 -24.51
N ARG A 397 3.32 -5.71 -25.03
CA ARG A 397 2.78 -5.46 -26.37
C ARG A 397 3.59 -4.37 -27.07
N ARG A 398 3.20 -4.00 -28.30
CA ARG A 398 3.95 -3.04 -29.14
C ARG A 398 3.60 -1.58 -28.87
N GLU A 399 2.48 -1.28 -28.23
CA GLU A 399 2.20 0.10 -27.80
C GLU A 399 3.18 0.53 -26.70
N GLY A 400 3.52 1.82 -26.66
CA GLY A 400 4.47 2.35 -25.68
C GLY A 400 5.92 1.93 -25.96
N MET A 401 6.32 1.87 -27.23
CA MET A 401 7.67 1.51 -27.66
C MET A 401 8.38 2.72 -28.23
N TRP A 402 9.64 2.91 -27.88
CA TRP A 402 10.48 3.99 -28.40
C TRP A 402 10.55 4.00 -29.94
N LYS A 403 10.38 5.18 -30.54
CA LYS A 403 10.36 5.40 -32.00
C LYS A 403 11.55 6.22 -32.50
N GLY A 404 12.44 6.68 -31.60
CA GLY A 404 13.59 7.51 -31.95
C GLY A 404 14.85 6.71 -32.32
N ALA A 405 16.03 7.30 -32.13
CA ALA A 405 17.31 6.67 -32.45
C ALA A 405 17.51 5.36 -31.66
N TRP A 406 18.06 4.33 -32.31
CA TRP A 406 18.21 2.96 -31.78
C TRP A 406 16.91 2.17 -31.56
N SER A 407 15.75 2.71 -31.95
CA SER A 407 14.53 1.91 -32.06
C SER A 407 14.64 0.81 -33.14
N ASP A 408 13.73 -0.16 -33.12
CA ASP A 408 13.71 -1.22 -34.12
C ASP A 408 13.49 -0.66 -35.53
N GLY A 409 14.46 -0.89 -36.42
CA GLY A 409 14.45 -0.36 -37.80
C GLY A 409 15.04 1.04 -37.95
N SER A 410 15.61 1.62 -36.88
CA SER A 410 16.31 2.91 -36.96
C SER A 410 17.62 2.79 -37.76
N ARG A 411 18.08 3.92 -38.31
CA ARG A 411 19.28 3.99 -39.18
C ARG A 411 20.61 3.87 -38.43
N GLU A 412 20.58 4.06 -37.12
CA GLU A 412 21.75 4.04 -36.23
C GLU A 412 22.29 2.61 -36.05
N TRP A 413 21.47 1.60 -36.30
CA TRP A 413 21.87 0.21 -36.23
C TRP A 413 22.89 -0.16 -37.32
N THR A 414 24.09 -0.52 -36.89
CA THR A 414 25.08 -1.21 -37.72
C THR A 414 25.06 -2.71 -37.43
N LYS A 415 25.61 -3.52 -38.34
CA LYS A 415 25.70 -4.96 -38.15
C LYS A 415 26.56 -5.30 -36.92
N GLU A 416 27.63 -4.54 -36.73
CA GLU A 416 28.56 -4.70 -35.61
C GLU A 416 27.85 -4.41 -34.28
N ALA A 417 27.08 -3.32 -34.19
CA ALA A 417 26.34 -2.97 -32.98
C ALA A 417 25.23 -3.99 -32.66
N GLN A 418 24.57 -4.54 -33.68
CA GLN A 418 23.58 -5.62 -33.48
C GLN A 418 24.21 -6.90 -32.96
N GLU A 419 25.37 -7.29 -33.51
CA GLU A 419 26.12 -8.46 -33.07
C GLU A 419 26.66 -8.26 -31.64
N GLU A 420 27.19 -7.07 -31.33
CA GLU A 420 27.70 -6.71 -30.00
C GLU A 420 26.62 -6.78 -28.91
N LEU A 421 25.43 -6.22 -29.18
CA LEU A 421 24.31 -6.23 -28.23
C LEU A 421 23.48 -7.52 -28.28
N GLY A 422 23.77 -8.43 -29.22
CA GLY A 422 22.94 -9.60 -29.50
C GLY A 422 21.48 -9.24 -29.82
N HIS A 423 21.23 -8.06 -30.40
CA HIS A 423 19.87 -7.53 -30.62
C HIS A 423 19.17 -8.24 -31.77
N ARG A 424 17.86 -8.47 -31.61
CA ARG A 424 16.99 -9.00 -32.66
C ARG A 424 15.75 -8.13 -32.78
N PHE A 425 15.49 -7.64 -33.98
CA PHE A 425 14.31 -6.84 -34.27
C PHE A 425 13.00 -7.61 -34.05
N GLY A 426 11.96 -6.88 -33.66
CA GLY A 426 10.62 -7.41 -33.45
C GLY A 426 10.46 -8.13 -32.12
N HIS A 427 11.40 -7.97 -31.19
CA HIS A 427 11.22 -8.47 -29.83
C HIS A 427 10.11 -7.67 -29.14
N ASP A 428 9.06 -8.37 -28.69
CA ASP A 428 7.93 -7.71 -28.05
C ASP A 428 8.41 -6.95 -26.80
N SER A 429 7.97 -5.71 -26.65
CA SER A 429 8.06 -4.91 -25.41
C SER A 429 9.46 -4.49 -24.90
N THR A 430 10.54 -4.73 -25.65
CA THR A 430 11.90 -4.28 -25.27
C THR A 430 12.53 -3.45 -26.38
N PHE A 431 13.21 -2.36 -26.05
CA PHE A 431 13.87 -1.49 -27.02
C PHE A 431 15.18 -0.93 -26.49
N TRP A 432 16.06 -0.50 -27.40
CA TRP A 432 17.27 0.23 -27.05
C TRP A 432 17.05 1.73 -27.25
N ILE A 433 17.67 2.54 -26.38
CA ILE A 433 17.67 4.00 -26.43
C ILE A 433 19.05 4.51 -26.04
N SER A 434 19.48 5.64 -26.58
CA SER A 434 20.72 6.28 -26.14
C SER A 434 20.57 6.85 -24.73
N TYR A 435 21.68 6.97 -23.99
CA TYR A 435 21.61 7.56 -22.65
C TYR A 435 21.20 9.02 -22.70
N GLU A 436 21.65 9.75 -23.72
CA GLU A 436 21.28 11.14 -23.95
C GLU A 436 19.77 11.29 -24.23
N ASP A 437 19.20 10.46 -25.09
CA ASP A 437 17.76 10.47 -25.37
C ASP A 437 16.95 10.03 -24.14
N LEU A 438 17.45 9.09 -23.35
CA LEU A 438 16.75 8.67 -22.14
C LEU A 438 16.60 9.85 -21.18
N LEU A 439 17.68 10.57 -20.90
CA LEU A 439 17.67 11.71 -19.98
C LEU A 439 16.73 12.84 -20.46
N ASP A 440 16.59 13.03 -21.78
CA ASP A 440 15.68 14.04 -22.34
C ASP A 440 14.20 13.63 -22.23
N ARG A 441 13.90 12.33 -22.21
CA ARG A 441 12.52 11.82 -22.32
C ARG A 441 11.90 11.34 -21.02
N VAL A 442 12.70 10.87 -20.07
CA VAL A 442 12.20 10.45 -18.76
C VAL A 442 12.35 11.56 -17.75
N THR A 443 11.37 11.70 -16.86
CA THR A 443 11.36 12.76 -15.83
C THR A 443 11.87 12.26 -14.49
N CYS A 444 11.69 10.97 -14.19
CA CYS A 444 12.03 10.38 -12.89
C CYS A 444 12.65 8.99 -13.05
N PHE A 445 13.67 8.73 -12.23
CA PHE A 445 14.26 7.42 -11.97
C PHE A 445 13.86 6.94 -10.58
N ASP A 446 13.29 5.74 -10.49
CA ASP A 446 13.18 4.99 -9.26
C ASP A 446 14.43 4.10 -9.15
N GLN A 447 15.42 4.51 -8.35
CA GLN A 447 16.64 3.72 -8.11
C GLN A 447 16.52 2.92 -6.80
N THR A 448 16.42 1.60 -6.89
CA THR A 448 16.32 0.72 -5.71
C THR A 448 17.68 0.08 -5.42
N ARG A 449 18.31 0.49 -4.31
CA ARG A 449 19.54 -0.10 -3.77
C ARG A 449 19.25 -1.49 -3.21
N LEU A 450 19.98 -2.49 -3.70
CA LEU A 450 19.95 -3.86 -3.19
C LEU A 450 21.05 -4.10 -2.16
N PHE A 451 20.75 -4.90 -1.13
CA PHE A 451 21.71 -5.28 -0.09
C PHE A 451 22.22 -6.71 -0.29
N LEU A 452 22.85 -6.98 -1.45
CA LEU A 452 23.34 -8.32 -1.78
C LEU A 452 24.58 -8.75 -0.98
N ASP A 453 25.39 -7.80 -0.50
CA ASP A 453 26.54 -8.10 0.38
C ASP A 453 26.04 -8.63 1.73
N PRO A 454 26.41 -9.86 2.14
CA PRO A 454 25.89 -10.49 3.35
C PRO A 454 26.31 -9.79 4.64
N ARG A 455 27.25 -8.85 4.60
CA ARG A 455 27.70 -8.06 5.75
C ARG A 455 26.74 -6.93 6.12
N TRP A 456 25.76 -6.61 5.28
CA TRP A 456 24.79 -5.57 5.60
C TRP A 456 23.93 -5.97 6.80
N ARG A 457 23.78 -5.01 7.71
CA ARG A 457 22.95 -5.08 8.89
C ARG A 457 21.89 -4.00 8.83
N CYS A 458 20.76 -4.23 9.51
CA CYS A 458 19.69 -3.25 9.65
C CYS A 458 19.32 -3.10 11.13
N CYS A 459 19.28 -1.85 11.60
CA CYS A 459 18.65 -1.49 12.86
C CYS A 459 17.39 -0.66 12.57
N GLN A 460 16.30 -0.94 13.29
CA GLN A 460 15.04 -0.20 13.09
C GLN A 460 14.38 0.20 14.41
N ARG A 461 13.70 1.36 14.40
CA ARG A 461 12.88 1.86 15.51
C ARG A 461 11.62 2.52 14.99
N TRP A 462 10.49 2.26 15.64
CA TRP A 462 9.18 2.82 15.31
C TRP A 462 8.66 3.70 16.44
N MET A 463 7.98 4.80 16.11
CA MET A 463 7.31 5.68 17.05
C MET A 463 6.09 6.35 16.43
N SER A 464 5.16 6.80 17.29
CA SER A 464 4.05 7.66 16.90
C SER A 464 4.38 9.11 17.23
N MET A 465 4.25 9.98 16.22
CA MET A 465 4.56 11.40 16.30
C MET A 465 3.28 12.23 16.07
N PRO A 466 2.88 13.07 17.04
CA PRO A 466 1.94 14.17 16.80
C PRO A 466 2.50 15.09 15.72
N VAL A 467 1.69 15.41 14.71
CA VAL A 467 2.09 16.31 13.63
C VAL A 467 1.43 17.67 13.85
N PRO A 468 2.17 18.69 14.32
CA PRO A 468 1.62 20.03 14.45
C PRO A 468 1.22 20.58 13.07
N TRP A 469 0.25 21.49 13.05
CA TRP A 469 -0.20 22.13 11.80
C TRP A 469 0.94 22.88 11.11
N GLU A 470 1.75 23.61 11.89
CA GLU A 470 3.03 24.13 11.42
C GLU A 470 4.11 23.07 11.58
N SER A 471 4.59 22.52 10.46
CA SER A 471 5.63 21.49 10.46
C SER A 471 7.00 22.04 10.87
N ARG A 472 7.62 21.41 11.86
CA ARG A 472 8.95 21.77 12.39
C ARG A 472 9.83 20.55 12.58
N TYR A 473 11.14 20.74 12.51
CA TYR A 473 12.11 19.69 12.84
C TYR A 473 12.12 19.45 14.34
N GLN A 474 12.18 18.17 14.72
CA GLN A 474 12.27 17.70 16.10
C GLN A 474 13.29 16.57 16.17
N ASN A 475 14.18 16.61 17.17
CA ASN A 475 15.14 15.54 17.38
C ASN A 475 14.39 14.26 17.74
N ALA A 476 14.57 13.20 16.95
CA ALA A 476 13.80 11.97 17.09
C ALA A 476 14.70 10.77 17.42
N PHE A 477 15.92 10.71 16.88
CA PHE A 477 16.82 9.58 17.11
C PHE A 477 18.26 10.02 17.33
N LEU A 478 18.98 9.27 18.16
CA LEU A 478 20.43 9.36 18.33
C LEU A 478 21.06 8.09 17.73
N VAL A 479 22.13 8.27 16.96
CA VAL A 479 22.86 7.22 16.27
C VAL A 479 24.32 7.25 16.71
N HIS A 480 24.82 6.13 17.22
CA HIS A 480 26.22 5.96 17.60
C HIS A 480 26.90 5.01 16.61
N LEU A 481 27.91 5.51 15.92
CA LEU A 481 28.75 4.76 14.98
C LEU A 481 30.14 4.54 15.58
N THR A 482 30.60 3.29 15.53
CA THR A 482 31.88 2.84 16.09
C THR A 482 32.94 2.62 15.01
N MET A 483 32.51 2.31 13.79
CA MET A 483 33.39 2.04 12.66
C MET A 483 33.72 3.31 11.87
N ASP A 484 35.00 3.53 11.61
CA ASP A 484 35.46 4.58 10.69
C ASP A 484 35.11 4.19 9.24
N ALA A 485 34.65 5.17 8.46
CA ALA A 485 34.26 5.03 7.06
C ALA A 485 33.21 3.94 6.78
N SER A 486 32.15 3.91 7.60
CA SER A 486 31.06 2.96 7.39
C SER A 486 30.10 3.47 6.32
N PRO A 487 29.77 2.66 5.29
CA PRO A 487 28.65 2.98 4.42
C PRO A 487 27.35 2.92 5.22
N LEU A 488 26.51 3.93 5.07
CA LEU A 488 25.27 4.10 5.80
C LEU A 488 24.12 4.41 4.82
N VAL A 489 23.00 3.69 4.95
CA VAL A 489 21.75 4.09 4.30
C VAL A 489 20.72 4.35 5.39
N LEU A 490 20.24 5.60 5.47
CA LEU A 490 19.20 6.02 6.41
C LEU A 490 17.87 6.08 5.67
N VAL A 491 16.82 5.53 6.26
CA VAL A 491 15.47 5.54 5.69
C VAL A 491 14.46 5.87 6.77
N LEU A 492 13.71 6.94 6.56
CA LEU A 492 12.53 7.26 7.35
C LEU A 492 11.29 6.86 6.55
N SER A 493 10.46 5.98 7.09
CA SER A 493 9.24 5.50 6.43
C SER A 493 8.02 5.67 7.33
N GLN A 494 6.86 5.91 6.73
CA GLN A 494 5.56 5.76 7.38
C GLN A 494 5.00 4.35 7.09
N LEU A 495 3.97 3.94 7.85
CA LEU A 495 3.26 2.67 7.57
C LEU A 495 2.66 2.68 6.17
N ASP A 496 2.75 1.55 5.47
CA ASP A 496 2.13 1.41 4.16
C ASP A 496 0.61 1.23 4.28
N LYS A 497 -0.09 2.23 3.75
CA LYS A 497 -1.55 2.34 3.79
C LYS A 497 -2.26 1.33 2.88
N ARG A 498 -1.58 0.76 1.88
CA ARG A 498 -2.20 -0.19 0.93
C ARG A 498 -2.76 -1.41 1.64
N TYR A 499 -2.04 -1.91 2.64
CA TYR A 499 -2.40 -3.12 3.40
C TYR A 499 -3.71 -3.03 4.19
N TYR A 500 -4.13 -1.82 4.54
CA TYR A 500 -5.35 -1.55 5.28
C TYR A 500 -6.20 -0.48 4.56
N ASN A 501 -6.29 -0.60 3.23
CA ASN A 501 -7.02 0.36 2.42
C ASN A 501 -8.49 0.48 2.87
N GLY A 502 -9.00 1.71 2.91
CA GLY A 502 -10.25 2.11 3.58
C GLY A 502 -10.10 2.58 5.03
N LEU A 503 -9.04 2.17 5.75
CA LEU A 503 -8.75 2.60 7.13
C LEU A 503 -7.49 3.48 7.24
N HIS A 504 -7.03 4.06 6.14
CA HIS A 504 -5.82 4.90 6.12
C HIS A 504 -6.01 6.30 6.74
N GLY A 505 -7.26 6.73 6.92
CA GLY A 505 -7.65 8.00 7.54
C GLY A 505 -7.48 9.22 6.64
N GLU A 506 -7.86 10.38 7.16
CA GLU A 506 -8.02 11.63 6.39
C GLU A 506 -6.75 12.46 6.18
N TYR A 507 -5.58 11.96 6.58
CA TYR A 507 -4.33 12.70 6.52
C TYR A 507 -3.32 12.07 5.56
N SER A 508 -2.77 12.89 4.67
CA SER A 508 -1.55 12.59 3.92
C SER A 508 -0.34 13.15 4.64
N PHE A 509 0.81 12.47 4.54
CA PHE A 509 2.03 12.86 5.23
C PHE A 509 3.21 12.91 4.25
N ARG A 510 4.02 13.96 4.37
CA ARG A 510 5.30 14.12 3.69
C ARG A 510 6.42 14.12 4.73
N LEU A 511 7.42 13.29 4.49
CA LEU A 511 8.50 13.00 5.43
C LEU A 511 9.77 13.76 5.05
N TYR A 512 10.48 14.25 6.06
CA TYR A 512 11.79 14.87 5.91
C TYR A 512 12.64 14.51 7.13
N PHE A 513 13.94 14.30 6.93
CA PHE A 513 14.88 14.23 8.04
C PHE A 513 16.20 14.92 7.73
N ARG A 514 16.93 15.23 8.79
CA ARG A 514 18.28 15.80 8.74
C ARG A 514 19.16 15.01 9.68
N LEU A 515 20.39 14.79 9.24
CA LEU A 515 21.44 14.19 10.04
C LEU A 515 22.36 15.31 10.52
N HIS A 516 22.52 15.44 11.83
CA HIS A 516 23.44 16.38 12.46
C HIS A 516 24.60 15.61 13.10
N ASP A 517 25.82 16.08 12.90
CA ASP A 517 27.01 15.60 13.63
C ASP A 517 27.12 16.38 14.94
N GLU A 518 27.05 15.69 16.08
CA GLU A 518 27.15 16.33 17.41
C GLU A 518 28.51 16.99 17.64
N ASN A 519 29.56 16.55 16.94
CA ASN A 519 30.90 17.13 17.00
C ASN A 519 31.16 18.17 15.88
N GLY A 520 30.33 18.19 14.85
CA GLY A 520 30.52 18.89 13.58
C GLY A 520 29.79 20.23 13.47
N GLY A 521 29.99 21.15 14.42
CA GLY A 521 29.44 22.51 14.31
C GLY A 521 27.90 22.58 14.23
N ARG A 522 27.35 23.65 13.62
CA ARG A 522 25.88 23.89 13.53
C ARG A 522 25.24 23.43 12.21
N ASN A 523 26.02 22.90 11.27
CA ASN A 523 25.51 22.58 9.94
C ASN A 523 25.00 21.14 9.86
N ASP A 524 23.96 20.94 9.07
CA ASP A 524 23.41 19.61 8.79
C ASP A 524 24.45 18.82 7.97
N PHE A 525 24.79 17.60 8.40
CA PHE A 525 25.71 16.72 7.67
C PHE A 525 25.05 16.22 6.38
N ALA A 526 23.78 15.82 6.47
CA ALA A 526 23.00 15.35 5.33
C ALA A 526 21.51 15.68 5.51
N LEU A 527 20.84 15.86 4.37
CA LEU A 527 19.39 16.03 4.27
C LEU A 527 18.81 14.82 3.54
N SER A 528 17.61 14.39 3.93
CA SER A 528 16.87 13.39 3.17
C SER A 528 16.57 13.92 1.77
N HIS A 529 16.58 13.03 0.77
CA HIS A 529 16.08 13.37 -0.57
C HIS A 529 14.61 13.83 -0.50
N GLY A 530 14.19 14.64 -1.48
CA GLY A 530 12.82 15.14 -1.55
C GLY A 530 11.80 14.01 -1.76
N SER A 531 10.70 14.06 -1.00
CA SER A 531 9.50 13.24 -1.24
C SER A 531 8.71 13.88 -2.38
N TYR A 532 9.22 13.77 -3.62
CA TYR A 532 8.62 14.43 -4.78
C TYR A 532 7.36 13.71 -5.26
N LEU A 533 7.42 12.38 -5.41
CA LEU A 533 6.31 11.56 -5.94
C LEU A 533 5.93 10.43 -4.97
N MET A 534 6.93 9.74 -4.42
CA MET A 534 6.77 8.74 -3.36
C MET A 534 6.65 9.40 -1.99
N SER A 535 5.64 9.01 -1.22
CA SER A 535 5.38 9.51 0.14
C SER A 535 5.70 8.49 1.24
N ARG A 536 5.78 7.20 0.91
CA ARG A 536 5.98 6.10 1.87
C ARG A 536 7.30 6.23 2.63
N SER A 537 8.37 6.63 1.96
CA SER A 537 9.71 6.71 2.55
C SER A 537 10.53 7.85 1.95
N VAL A 538 11.49 8.33 2.74
CA VAL A 538 12.61 9.17 2.28
C VAL A 538 13.91 8.56 2.79
N SER A 539 14.97 8.71 2.01
CA SER A 539 16.26 8.08 2.32
C SER A 539 17.46 8.98 2.01
N VAL A 540 18.62 8.62 2.55
CA VAL A 540 19.93 9.13 2.13
C VAL A 540 20.95 8.01 2.19
N GLU A 541 21.80 7.92 1.17
CA GLU A 541 22.94 6.99 1.12
C GLU A 541 24.23 7.81 1.32
N LEU A 542 25.01 7.42 2.32
CA LEU A 542 26.28 8.04 2.70
C LEU A 542 27.38 6.97 2.57
N PRO A 543 28.19 6.99 1.51
CA PRO A 543 29.18 5.94 1.26
C PRO A 543 30.28 5.84 2.32
N ASP A 544 30.62 6.97 2.93
CA ASP A 544 31.73 7.11 3.87
C ASP A 544 31.33 8.10 4.97
N LEU A 545 30.67 7.59 6.02
CA LEU A 545 30.37 8.38 7.21
C LEU A 545 31.41 8.07 8.30
N PRO A 546 32.09 9.09 8.87
CA PRO A 546 33.01 8.90 9.97
C PRO A 546 32.34 8.29 11.21
N ARG A 547 33.14 7.70 12.10
CA ARG A 547 32.63 7.29 13.42
C ARG A 547 32.22 8.53 14.23
N GLY A 548 31.19 8.41 15.04
CA GLY A 548 30.71 9.53 15.85
C GLY A 548 29.28 9.37 16.34
N ASP A 549 28.82 10.40 17.03
CA ASP A 549 27.45 10.53 17.50
C ASP A 549 26.70 11.49 16.57
N TYR A 550 25.56 11.02 16.08
CA TYR A 550 24.73 11.77 15.15
C TYR A 550 23.30 11.85 15.65
N THR A 551 22.68 13.01 15.49
CA THR A 551 21.27 13.23 15.80
C THR A 551 20.45 13.30 14.52
N ILE A 552 19.37 12.53 14.46
CA ILE A 552 18.38 12.57 13.38
C ILE A 552 17.20 13.44 13.83
N SER A 553 17.06 14.57 13.14
CA SER A 553 15.93 15.49 13.28
C SER A 553 14.87 15.20 12.24
N VAL A 554 13.65 14.91 12.66
CA VAL A 554 12.53 14.56 11.78
C VAL A 554 11.56 15.74 11.66
N LYS A 555 11.10 16.00 10.45
CA LYS A 555 9.99 16.91 10.16
C LYS A 555 8.94 16.16 9.35
N ILE A 556 7.69 16.25 9.79
CA ILE A 556 6.55 15.68 9.09
C ILE A 556 5.62 16.84 8.73
N ALA A 557 5.30 16.97 7.45
CA ALA A 557 4.21 17.84 6.99
C ALA A 557 2.97 16.97 6.77
N ALA A 558 1.81 17.45 7.19
CA ALA A 558 0.55 16.76 6.97
C ALA A 558 -0.45 17.68 6.27
N GLU A 559 -1.30 17.09 5.44
CA GLU A 559 -2.44 17.74 4.82
C GLU A 559 -3.68 16.91 5.12
N ARG A 560 -4.79 17.58 5.41
CA ARG A 560 -6.09 16.92 5.60
C ARG A 560 -6.81 16.89 4.27
N ASP A 561 -7.20 15.71 3.84
CA ASP A 561 -8.14 15.51 2.74
C ASP A 561 -9.57 15.74 3.27
N PRO A 562 -10.32 16.73 2.75
CA PRO A 562 -11.67 17.01 3.21
C PRO A 562 -12.70 15.96 2.79
N ASP A 563 -12.42 15.19 1.73
CA ASP A 563 -13.31 14.18 1.15
C ASP A 563 -13.06 12.80 1.77
N ALA A 564 -11.86 12.56 2.28
CA ALA A 564 -11.52 11.36 3.03
C ALA A 564 -12.19 11.30 4.40
N LYS A 565 -12.56 10.08 4.82
CA LYS A 565 -13.18 9.82 6.13
C LYS A 565 -12.11 9.53 7.18
N SER A 566 -12.36 9.93 8.43
CA SER A 566 -11.51 9.52 9.55
C SER A 566 -11.68 8.03 9.82
N VAL A 567 -10.68 7.40 10.46
CA VAL A 567 -10.72 5.96 10.77
C VAL A 567 -11.95 5.63 11.62
N GLU A 568 -12.24 6.47 12.63
CA GLU A 568 -13.39 6.30 13.52
C GLU A 568 -14.71 6.40 12.75
N LYS A 569 -14.83 7.38 11.84
CA LYS A 569 -16.03 7.53 11.01
C LYS A 569 -16.20 6.34 10.08
N THR A 570 -15.12 5.82 9.49
CA THR A 570 -15.16 4.60 8.69
C THR A 570 -15.71 3.44 9.51
N ILE A 571 -15.15 3.17 10.70
CA ILE A 571 -15.61 2.09 11.58
C ILE A 571 -17.08 2.26 11.98
N ILE A 572 -17.53 3.47 12.29
CA ILE A 572 -18.93 3.73 12.67
C ILE A 572 -19.89 3.38 11.53
N MET A 573 -19.70 3.93 10.32
CA MET A 573 -20.63 3.64 9.21
C MET A 573 -20.60 2.16 8.85
N GLU A 574 -19.39 1.58 8.85
CA GLU A 574 -19.20 0.17 8.65
C GLU A 574 -19.98 -0.68 9.67
N CYS A 575 -20.05 -0.27 10.94
CA CYS A 575 -20.88 -0.94 11.94
C CYS A 575 -22.40 -0.68 11.75
N GLU A 576 -22.80 0.46 11.19
CA GLU A 576 -24.20 0.85 10.98
C GLU A 576 -24.83 0.22 9.73
N GLU A 577 -24.09 0.13 8.63
CA GLU A 577 -24.60 -0.25 7.30
C GLU A 577 -24.68 -1.78 7.07
N ARG A 578 -24.35 -2.59 8.09
CA ARG A 578 -23.76 -3.90 7.82
C ARG A 578 -24.66 -5.11 7.64
N THR A 579 -24.26 -5.94 6.66
CA THR A 579 -24.76 -7.30 6.41
C THR A 579 -23.66 -8.39 6.48
N ASN A 580 -22.37 -8.09 6.25
CA ASN A 580 -21.23 -9.03 6.35
C ASN A 580 -19.99 -8.38 7.02
N ASN A 581 -19.31 -9.12 7.92
CA ASN A 581 -18.17 -8.63 8.72
C ASN A 581 -16.78 -9.02 8.20
N GLU A 582 -16.69 -9.93 7.23
CA GLU A 582 -15.42 -10.55 6.80
C GLU A 582 -14.38 -9.52 6.32
N LYS A 583 -14.77 -8.58 5.45
CA LYS A 583 -13.84 -7.58 4.90
C LYS A 583 -13.28 -6.64 5.96
N LEU A 584 -14.08 -6.23 6.95
CA LEU A 584 -13.55 -5.40 8.03
C LEU A 584 -12.66 -6.17 8.98
N ILE A 585 -13.00 -7.43 9.30
CA ILE A 585 -12.10 -8.23 10.11
C ILE A 585 -10.75 -8.34 9.40
N GLN A 586 -10.75 -8.55 8.08
CA GLN A 586 -9.53 -8.58 7.28
C GLN A 586 -8.75 -7.24 7.34
N VAL A 587 -9.37 -6.13 6.94
CA VAL A 587 -8.71 -4.81 6.87
C VAL A 587 -8.36 -4.25 8.25
N GLY A 588 -9.23 -4.44 9.23
CA GLY A 588 -9.01 -4.06 10.62
C GLY A 588 -7.89 -4.86 11.29
N SER A 589 -7.76 -6.15 11.00
CA SER A 589 -6.62 -6.95 11.50
C SER A 589 -5.30 -6.45 10.92
N ALA A 590 -5.27 -6.12 9.63
CA ALA A 590 -4.09 -5.53 8.99
C ALA A 590 -3.74 -4.15 9.58
N TYR A 591 -4.75 -3.32 9.87
CA TYR A 591 -4.56 -2.04 10.56
C TYR A 591 -3.93 -2.21 11.94
N ASP A 592 -4.50 -3.10 12.76
CA ASP A 592 -4.04 -3.36 14.13
C ASP A 592 -2.63 -3.94 14.12
N GLU A 593 -2.32 -4.85 13.18
CA GLU A 593 -0.97 -5.40 13.01
C GLU A 593 0.05 -4.30 12.70
N ALA A 594 -0.24 -3.43 11.73
CA ALA A 594 0.64 -2.34 11.34
C ALA A 594 0.89 -1.35 12.51
N HIS A 595 -0.17 -0.99 13.24
CA HIS A 595 -0.08 -0.02 14.34
C HIS A 595 0.49 -0.62 15.64
N SER A 596 0.51 -1.95 15.79
CA SER A 596 1.12 -2.65 16.93
C SER A 596 2.62 -2.36 17.09
N LYS A 597 3.32 -1.98 16.01
CA LYS A 597 4.75 -1.65 16.01
C LYS A 597 5.12 -0.51 16.95
N VAL A 598 4.18 0.38 17.23
CA VAL A 598 4.35 1.48 18.20
C VAL A 598 3.96 1.06 19.62
N GLY A 599 3.03 0.11 19.77
CA GLY A 599 2.49 -0.30 21.07
C GLY A 599 3.58 -0.71 22.05
N ALA A 600 4.56 -1.49 21.62
CA ALA A 600 5.62 -1.95 22.50
C ALA A 600 6.71 -0.88 22.81
N HIS A 601 6.75 0.26 22.08
CA HIS A 601 7.49 1.47 22.52
C HIS A 601 6.75 2.19 23.66
N MET A 602 5.42 2.18 23.66
CA MET A 602 4.60 2.74 24.74
C MET A 602 4.68 1.88 26.02
N ASP A 603 4.75 0.56 25.91
CA ASP A 603 4.83 -0.35 27.07
C ASP A 603 6.15 -0.23 27.84
N HIS A 604 7.27 0.00 27.15
CA HIS A 604 8.55 0.30 27.80
C HIS A 604 8.53 1.63 28.57
N ARG A 605 7.68 2.59 28.18
CA ARG A 605 7.45 3.84 28.92
C ARG A 605 6.60 3.62 30.18
N GLY A 606 5.71 2.62 30.20
CA GLY A 606 4.88 2.27 31.36
C GLY A 606 5.67 1.64 32.52
N SER A 607 6.71 0.87 32.23
CA SER A 607 7.55 0.23 33.28
C SER A 607 8.46 1.19 34.05
N LEU A 608 8.70 2.40 33.54
CA LEU A 608 9.52 3.40 34.24
C LEU A 608 8.73 4.27 35.24
N ASN A 609 7.40 4.10 35.33
CA ASN A 609 6.53 4.96 36.14
C ASN A 609 5.65 4.24 37.18
N HIS A 610 5.92 2.98 37.52
CA HIS A 610 5.14 2.29 38.57
C HIS A 610 6.00 1.89 39.77
N SER A 611 6.01 2.77 40.78
CA SER A 611 6.10 2.33 42.18
C SER A 611 4.74 1.74 42.57
N PRO A 612 4.69 0.59 43.27
CA PRO A 612 3.43 -0.05 43.60
C PRO A 612 2.76 0.71 44.76
N VAL A 613 1.58 1.29 44.51
CA VAL A 613 0.64 1.64 45.57
C VAL A 613 -0.57 0.75 45.41
N GLU A 614 -0.63 -0.28 46.25
CA GLU A 614 -1.87 -0.98 46.56
C GLU A 614 -2.79 -0.06 47.35
N SER A 615 -4.07 0.03 46.97
CA SER A 615 -5.15 0.09 47.95
C SER A 615 -6.52 -0.14 47.29
N GLU A 616 -7.28 -1.00 47.95
CA GLU A 616 -8.58 -1.54 47.60
C GLU A 616 -9.75 -0.54 47.64
N CYS A 617 -10.75 -0.86 46.82
CA CYS A 617 -12.19 -0.85 47.10
C CYS A 617 -13.00 0.43 47.36
N ARG A 618 -14.06 0.53 46.52
CA ARG A 618 -15.50 0.77 46.80
C ARG A 618 -16.13 2.08 46.28
N ALA A 619 -16.97 1.85 45.27
CA ALA A 619 -18.25 2.47 44.93
C ALA A 619 -18.75 3.69 45.73
N SER A 620 -19.02 4.78 45.00
CA SER A 620 -20.30 5.51 45.07
C SER A 620 -20.43 6.60 43.99
N CYS A 621 -21.59 6.60 43.33
CA CYS A 621 -22.31 7.72 42.70
C CYS A 621 -21.69 8.57 41.57
N SER A 622 -22.14 8.23 40.35
CA SER A 622 -22.97 9.07 39.47
C SER A 622 -22.68 10.58 39.35
N THR A 623 -22.14 10.96 38.19
CA THR A 623 -22.72 12.02 37.35
C THR A 623 -22.41 11.70 35.89
N SER A 624 -23.44 11.28 35.16
CA SER A 624 -23.45 11.12 33.72
C SER A 624 -23.47 12.50 33.05
N THR A 625 -22.39 12.86 32.35
CA THR A 625 -22.46 13.84 31.26
C THR A 625 -22.65 13.08 29.97
N THR A 626 -23.90 13.02 29.52
CA THR A 626 -24.30 12.62 28.17
C THR A 626 -23.74 13.63 27.18
N PHE A 627 -22.83 13.20 26.31
CA PHE A 627 -22.59 13.87 25.03
C PHE A 627 -23.53 13.21 24.03
N ASP A 628 -24.62 13.90 23.72
CA ASP A 628 -25.48 13.58 22.58
C ASP A 628 -24.72 13.96 21.30
N ASP A 629 -24.25 12.97 20.56
CA ASP A 629 -23.80 13.14 19.18
C ASP A 629 -24.88 12.54 18.26
N SER A 630 -25.95 13.30 18.07
CA SER A 630 -26.94 13.06 17.03
C SER A 630 -26.79 14.14 15.97
N GLY A 631 -25.78 13.97 15.10
CA GLY A 631 -25.61 14.79 13.90
C GLY A 631 -26.43 14.23 12.74
N SER A 632 -27.74 14.48 12.74
CA SER A 632 -28.55 14.35 11.52
C SER A 632 -28.15 15.44 10.53
N GLU A 633 -27.59 15.08 9.39
CA GLU A 633 -27.43 16.01 8.26
C GLU A 633 -28.81 16.31 7.66
N SER A 634 -29.46 17.35 8.16
CA SER A 634 -30.57 18.00 7.44
C SER A 634 -30.00 19.05 6.50
N GLU A 635 -30.30 18.90 5.21
CA GLU A 635 -30.11 19.93 4.19
C GLU A 635 -30.94 21.19 4.55
N ASP A 636 -30.34 22.12 5.30
CA ASP A 636 -30.88 23.46 5.46
C ASP A 636 -30.38 24.37 4.33
N LYS A 637 -31.29 24.63 3.39
CA LYS A 637 -31.22 25.82 2.53
C LYS A 637 -31.44 27.07 3.40
N ASP A 638 -30.59 28.07 3.16
CA ASP A 638 -30.63 29.47 3.61
C ASP A 638 -29.92 29.85 4.94
N GLY A 639 -28.74 30.48 4.79
CA GLY A 639 -28.42 31.71 5.53
C GLY A 639 -27.48 31.63 6.74
N ALA A 640 -26.17 31.63 6.48
CA ALA A 640 -25.12 32.17 7.37
C ALA A 640 -24.91 31.50 8.75
N GLY A 641 -24.85 30.17 8.80
CA GLY A 641 -24.17 29.40 9.84
C GLY A 641 -22.96 28.70 9.24
N GLY A 642 -21.77 29.31 9.32
CA GLY A 642 -20.56 28.71 8.74
C GLY A 642 -20.23 27.38 9.41
N ARG A 643 -20.02 26.32 8.61
CA ARG A 643 -19.43 25.05 9.09
C ARG A 643 -18.17 25.38 9.89
N GLN A 644 -18.15 25.02 11.17
CA GLN A 644 -17.01 25.26 12.05
C GLN A 644 -15.89 24.25 11.75
N PRO A 645 -14.60 24.63 11.79
CA PRO A 645 -13.53 23.72 11.44
C PRO A 645 -13.32 22.64 12.50
N ARG A 646 -13.08 21.40 12.04
CA ARG A 646 -12.73 20.26 12.89
C ARG A 646 -11.29 20.42 13.45
N PRO A 647 -11.02 20.08 14.74
CA PRO A 647 -9.69 20.19 15.36
C PRO A 647 -8.59 19.50 14.56
N TRP A 648 -7.36 20.03 14.58
CA TRP A 648 -6.18 19.44 13.96
C TRP A 648 -5.57 18.36 14.86
N ASN A 649 -5.71 17.10 14.46
CA ASN A 649 -5.31 15.91 15.22
C ASN A 649 -4.46 14.94 14.40
N ALA A 650 -3.62 15.46 13.51
CA ALA A 650 -2.75 14.64 12.67
C ALA A 650 -1.72 13.88 13.52
N VAL A 651 -1.66 12.55 13.34
CA VAL A 651 -0.68 11.67 14.01
C VAL A 651 -0.11 10.72 12.98
N CYS A 652 1.22 10.71 12.85
CA CYS A 652 1.94 9.86 11.92
C CYS A 652 2.72 8.79 12.68
N VAL A 653 2.65 7.54 12.21
CA VAL A 653 3.52 6.47 12.69
C VAL A 653 4.71 6.39 11.76
N VAL A 654 5.91 6.59 12.30
CA VAL A 654 7.15 6.61 11.53
C VAL A 654 8.15 5.59 12.07
N GLY A 655 8.90 5.01 11.16
CA GLY A 655 9.99 4.08 11.42
C GLY A 655 11.29 4.57 10.81
N ILE A 656 12.36 4.61 11.60
CA ILE A 656 13.73 4.78 11.08
C ILE A 656 14.32 3.40 10.84
N ARG A 657 14.92 3.20 9.68
CA ARG A 657 15.77 2.04 9.33
C ARG A 657 17.15 2.55 8.99
N ILE A 658 18.17 1.93 9.59
CA ILE A 658 19.57 2.28 9.39
C ILE A 658 20.29 1.03 8.90
N TYR A 659 20.74 1.06 7.66
CA TYR A 659 21.54 0.01 7.07
C TYR A 659 23.01 0.37 7.20
N SER A 660 23.81 -0.53 7.77
CA SER A 660 25.23 -0.32 8.02
C SER A 660 26.01 -1.62 7.95
N LYS A 661 27.33 -1.52 7.81
CA LYS A 661 28.25 -2.65 8.05
C LYS A 661 28.83 -2.65 9.47
N ASP A 662 28.54 -1.63 10.26
CA ASP A 662 28.97 -1.52 11.66
C ASP A 662 28.19 -2.51 12.53
N GLU A 663 28.89 -3.45 13.18
CA GLU A 663 28.29 -4.46 14.06
C GLU A 663 27.80 -3.88 15.39
N HIS A 664 28.38 -2.77 15.82
CA HIS A 664 28.12 -2.12 17.10
C HIS A 664 27.30 -0.84 16.96
N LEU A 665 26.71 -0.58 15.79
CA LEU A 665 25.74 0.50 15.57
C LEU A 665 24.66 0.48 16.65
N GLN A 666 24.44 1.61 17.31
CA GLN A 666 23.36 1.80 18.27
C GLN A 666 22.41 2.90 17.82
N VAL A 667 21.12 2.66 18.01
CA VAL A 667 20.05 3.63 17.71
C VAL A 667 19.13 3.76 18.91
N GLN A 668 18.96 4.98 19.38
CA GLN A 668 18.08 5.34 20.50
C GLN A 668 17.02 6.34 20.03
N SER A 669 15.79 6.17 20.50
CA SER A 669 14.69 7.12 20.26
C SER A 669 14.68 8.19 21.34
N LEU A 670 14.52 9.45 20.95
CA LEU A 670 14.36 10.60 21.83
C LEU A 670 12.88 10.84 22.15
N ASP A 671 12.59 11.49 23.28
CA ASP A 671 11.20 11.86 23.61
C ASP A 671 10.82 13.16 22.90
N THR A 672 9.91 13.06 21.93
CA THR A 672 9.47 14.18 21.09
C THR A 672 8.35 15.03 21.70
N ARG A 673 7.99 14.79 22.98
CA ARG A 673 6.94 15.53 23.70
C ARG A 673 7.43 16.75 24.49
N GLN A 674 8.72 17.11 24.40
CA GLN A 674 9.27 18.31 25.03
C GLN A 674 9.15 19.55 24.15
#